data_AF-A0A0P5AU93-F1
#
_entry.id   AF-A0A0P5AU93-F1
#
_cell.length_a   1.000
_cell.length_b   1.000
_cell.length_c   1.000
_cell.angle_alpha   90.00
_cell.angle_beta   90.00
_cell.angle_gamma   90.00
#
_symmetry.space_group_name_H-M   'P 1'
#
loop_
_entity.id
_entity.type
_entity.pdbx_description
1 polymer ?
#
loop_
_entity_poly.entity_id
_entity_poly.type
_entity_poly.pdbx_seq_one_letter_code
_entity_poly.pdbx_strand_id
1 'polypeptide(L)'
;MGNWLLILTICAAAVQSCVAVDRGNFKTCDQNAFCKRQRATQPGNSPWEILLDSLNSTISSLQVQVISSRSQARLQLQLIALADSTLHFELDEVNPIKLRYRAQESLSGSPQLSSLKITEQSSDSISLSFGGTGKAILLVKPFRLDVYDGDQLVISVNARGLLNFEHQRVRKSNEAGRNEEPSSEPAEEEMKAEAETKHPDEKPVEEEEEPGLWEETFKSHVDSKPYGPTSVGVDISFPGSRHVYGIPEHADTFALKQTKNGDPYRLYNTDVFEYELYNPMALYGAVPFMMAKRQQGTVGIFWNNAAETYVDIEESSSGSVVSSLMNLVSGGGNEPHQQTHWFSESGIIDLYIMIGPTPKDVVRQYGSLTGKTPLPQRFALGYHQCRWNYNDQEDVHSVNKGFDLHDIPYDVLWLDIEHTDNKKYFTWDPVKFPDPLEMVHNLTANGRKLVTIVDPHMKRDSSYFFHEHCEQNDFYVKDKSGKIYEGWCWPGSASYPDFFNPAVRDYWASRFALDKYEGTSLDVYTWNDMNEPSVFNGPEVTMPKDCLHYGGYEHRDVHNMYGMMVVEGTIRGQLMRSGYKLRPFVLSRSFFAGSQRFGAVWTGDNIADWEHLAIAVPMLLSLSVSGIPFCGADVGGFFNNPNTELLTRWYQAGAFQPFFRGHAHLHTKRREPWLFDEQTNKIIKASIKKRYTYLPYWYTLFYEHEKTAVPPMRPLWMEYPQDGETFSMDNQYLLGDSILVHPVVRSGEQEVSVYFPGVDTLWYEIETFRVYESPGYQTIPVAIEKIPIFQRGGTIVPKKERARRASSLMTKDPYTFIVTLDKQGKAQGRLYIDDGQSLEYQKGSYITLELNMEGHTLSSKYFKSHISLFTNKSLLFGLSLTELQIKVLLKPLNQLIKS
;
A
#
# COMPACT_ATOMS: atom_id res chain seq x y z
N MET A 1 -43.66 21.88 -39.16
CA MET A 1 -43.31 21.13 -37.93
C MET A 1 -42.28 20.04 -38.24
N GLY A 2 -41.10 20.41 -38.77
CA GLY A 2 -40.09 19.42 -39.22
C GLY A 2 -38.65 19.71 -38.78
N ASN A 3 -38.34 20.95 -38.37
CA ASN A 3 -36.97 21.34 -37.99
C ASN A 3 -36.76 21.60 -36.48
N TRP A 4 -37.80 21.48 -35.66
CA TRP A 4 -37.66 21.66 -34.19
C TRP A 4 -37.47 20.34 -33.44
N LEU A 5 -37.87 19.21 -34.02
CA LEU A 5 -37.64 17.89 -33.40
C LEU A 5 -36.19 17.42 -33.53
N LEU A 6 -35.48 17.76 -34.61
CA LEU A 6 -34.10 17.33 -34.82
C LEU A 6 -33.08 18.03 -33.89
N ILE A 7 -33.38 19.28 -33.49
CA ILE A 7 -32.53 20.04 -32.55
C ILE A 7 -32.75 19.55 -31.11
N LEU A 8 -33.95 19.11 -30.76
CA LEU A 8 -34.24 18.52 -29.45
C LEU A 8 -33.65 17.11 -29.28
N THR A 9 -33.53 16.30 -30.34
CA THR A 9 -32.82 15.01 -30.26
C THR A 9 -31.30 15.16 -30.21
N ILE A 10 -30.72 16.21 -30.79
CA ILE A 10 -29.28 16.47 -30.71
C ILE A 10 -28.90 17.10 -29.35
N CYS A 11 -29.78 17.89 -28.73
CA CYS A 11 -29.56 18.39 -27.36
C CYS A 11 -29.89 17.35 -26.26
N ALA A 12 -30.70 16.33 -26.54
CA ALA A 12 -30.94 15.21 -25.61
C ALA A 12 -29.88 14.09 -25.73
N ALA A 13 -29.02 14.11 -26.76
CA ALA A 13 -27.83 13.28 -26.85
C ALA A 13 -26.60 13.90 -26.15
N ALA A 14 -26.74 15.10 -25.58
CA ALA A 14 -25.78 15.71 -24.66
C ALA A 14 -26.18 15.49 -23.18
N VAL A 15 -26.83 14.35 -22.90
CA VAL A 15 -27.09 13.88 -21.54
C VAL A 15 -25.81 13.25 -21.01
N GLN A 16 -25.28 13.85 -19.95
CA GLN A 16 -24.20 13.35 -19.08
C GLN A 16 -22.95 12.89 -19.85
N SER A 17 -22.09 13.85 -20.19
CA SER A 17 -20.66 13.58 -20.01
C SER A 17 -20.47 13.32 -18.52
N CYS A 18 -20.52 12.06 -18.12
CA CYS A 18 -19.81 11.64 -16.92
C CYS A 18 -18.37 12.11 -17.12
N VAL A 19 -17.94 13.07 -16.31
CA VAL A 19 -16.53 13.42 -16.25
C VAL A 19 -15.85 12.16 -15.73
N ALA A 20 -15.08 11.54 -16.60
CA ALA A 20 -14.40 10.28 -16.40
C ALA A 20 -12.92 10.55 -16.61
N VAL A 21 -12.06 9.75 -15.99
CA VAL A 21 -10.61 9.87 -16.17
C VAL A 21 -10.25 10.01 -17.65
N ASP A 22 -9.47 11.04 -18.00
CA ASP A 22 -8.92 11.15 -19.35
C ASP A 22 -7.79 10.14 -19.49
N ARG A 23 -8.16 8.91 -19.89
CA ARG A 23 -7.25 7.79 -20.15
C ARG A 23 -6.15 8.17 -21.14
N GLY A 24 -6.37 9.15 -22.01
CA GLY A 24 -5.35 9.65 -22.93
C GLY A 24 -4.14 10.27 -22.22
N ASN A 25 -4.24 10.67 -20.95
CA ASN A 25 -3.13 11.18 -20.14
C ASN A 25 -2.23 10.09 -19.55
N PHE A 26 -2.62 8.82 -19.61
CA PHE A 26 -1.90 7.72 -18.97
C PHE A 26 -1.57 6.64 -19.99
N LYS A 27 -0.34 6.12 -19.95
CA LYS A 27 0.11 5.12 -20.92
C LYS A 27 -0.59 3.78 -20.70
N THR A 28 -1.10 3.20 -21.78
CA THR A 28 -1.34 1.75 -21.87
C THR A 28 -0.02 0.99 -22.00
N CYS A 29 -0.03 -0.33 -21.87
CA CYS A 29 1.18 -1.13 -22.07
C CYS A 29 1.79 -0.94 -23.47
N ASP A 30 0.96 -0.86 -24.51
CA ASP A 30 1.42 -0.70 -25.90
C ASP A 30 2.06 0.66 -26.17
N GLN A 31 1.71 1.67 -25.38
CA GLN A 31 2.30 3.02 -25.45
C GLN A 31 3.58 3.14 -24.63
N ASN A 32 3.90 2.15 -23.80
CA ASN A 32 5.10 2.12 -22.98
C ASN A 32 6.11 1.13 -23.57
N ALA A 33 7.22 1.63 -24.11
CA ALA A 33 8.08 0.81 -24.97
C ALA A 33 8.64 -0.43 -24.26
N PHE A 34 9.03 -0.33 -22.99
CA PHE A 34 9.54 -1.49 -22.26
C PHE A 34 8.43 -2.51 -21.96
N CYS A 35 7.22 -2.06 -21.62
CA CYS A 35 6.06 -2.93 -21.40
C CYS A 35 5.77 -3.73 -22.67
N LYS A 36 5.67 -3.04 -23.81
CA LYS A 36 5.47 -3.65 -25.12
C LYS A 36 6.53 -4.69 -25.46
N ARG A 37 7.82 -4.39 -25.25
CA ARG A 37 8.93 -5.33 -25.50
C ARG A 37 8.88 -6.53 -24.57
N GLN A 38 8.67 -6.32 -23.27
CA GLN A 38 8.56 -7.39 -22.29
C GLN A 38 7.38 -8.31 -22.59
N ARG A 39 6.21 -7.74 -22.89
CA ARG A 39 4.99 -8.49 -23.25
C ARG A 39 5.08 -9.22 -24.60
N ALA A 40 5.95 -8.77 -25.50
CA ALA A 40 6.23 -9.48 -26.74
C ALA A 40 7.01 -10.79 -26.53
N THR A 41 7.67 -10.97 -25.37
CA THR A 41 8.36 -12.21 -25.00
C THR A 41 7.37 -13.36 -24.95
N GLN A 42 7.54 -14.34 -25.84
CA GLN A 42 6.63 -15.49 -25.94
C GLN A 42 7.08 -16.64 -25.02
N PRO A 43 6.13 -17.37 -24.40
CA PRO A 43 6.44 -18.59 -23.67
C PRO A 43 7.17 -19.61 -24.56
N GLY A 44 8.20 -20.26 -24.02
CA GLY A 44 9.01 -21.22 -24.78
C GLY A 44 10.34 -21.56 -24.13
N ASN A 45 11.29 -22.05 -24.92
CA ASN A 45 12.63 -22.36 -24.43
C ASN A 45 13.38 -21.07 -24.11
N SER A 46 13.51 -20.79 -22.80
CA SER A 46 14.32 -19.67 -22.29
C SER A 46 15.75 -19.78 -22.82
N PRO A 47 16.36 -18.69 -23.31
CA PRO A 47 17.74 -18.72 -23.82
C PRO A 47 18.79 -18.77 -22.71
N TRP A 48 18.38 -18.69 -21.45
CA TRP A 48 19.24 -18.58 -20.28
C TRP A 48 19.65 -19.95 -19.75
N GLU A 49 20.92 -20.12 -19.41
CA GLU A 49 21.48 -21.33 -18.81
C GLU A 49 22.49 -21.01 -17.72
N ILE A 50 22.62 -21.91 -16.73
CA ILE A 50 23.55 -21.75 -15.61
C ILE A 50 24.96 -22.18 -16.02
N LEU A 51 25.96 -21.38 -15.65
CA LEU A 51 27.37 -21.73 -15.75
C LEU A 51 27.83 -22.40 -14.44
N LEU A 52 27.73 -23.74 -14.36
CA LEU A 52 28.05 -24.50 -13.15
C LEU A 52 29.48 -24.25 -12.63
N ASP A 53 30.44 -23.98 -13.51
CA ASP A 53 31.83 -23.70 -13.12
C ASP A 53 32.00 -22.38 -12.34
N SER A 54 31.00 -21.50 -12.37
CA SER A 54 30.96 -20.26 -11.60
C SER A 54 30.28 -20.40 -10.23
N LEU A 55 29.84 -21.62 -9.87
CA LEU A 55 29.13 -21.87 -8.62
C LEU A 55 30.02 -21.62 -7.41
N ASN A 56 29.54 -20.77 -6.51
CA ASN A 56 30.12 -20.51 -5.20
C ASN A 56 29.02 -20.56 -4.14
N SER A 57 29.33 -21.02 -2.93
CA SER A 57 28.34 -21.09 -1.85
C SER A 57 28.94 -20.74 -0.49
N THR A 58 28.09 -20.22 0.38
CA THR A 58 28.36 -19.95 1.78
C THR A 58 27.37 -20.74 2.64
N ILE A 59 27.40 -20.55 3.96
CA ILE A 59 26.45 -21.19 4.89
C ILE A 59 25.00 -20.74 4.63
N SER A 60 24.81 -19.54 4.09
CA SER A 60 23.49 -18.90 3.92
C SER A 60 23.14 -18.55 2.48
N SER A 61 24.07 -18.69 1.53
CA SER A 61 23.85 -18.26 0.16
C SER A 61 24.53 -19.13 -0.88
N LEU A 62 24.01 -19.08 -2.10
CA LEU A 62 24.59 -19.64 -3.32
C LEU A 62 24.68 -18.53 -4.35
N GLN A 63 25.80 -18.48 -5.07
CA GLN A 63 26.05 -17.55 -6.17
C GLN A 63 26.47 -18.34 -7.40
N VAL A 64 25.88 -18.03 -8.55
CA VAL A 64 26.23 -18.66 -9.82
C VAL A 64 25.90 -17.72 -10.99
N GLN A 65 26.66 -17.77 -12.07
CA GLN A 65 26.37 -16.98 -13.27
C GLN A 65 25.34 -17.68 -14.15
N VAL A 66 24.49 -16.88 -14.78
CA VAL A 66 23.53 -17.28 -15.81
C VAL A 66 23.94 -16.59 -17.11
N ILE A 67 24.01 -17.33 -18.22
CA ILE A 67 24.40 -16.81 -19.53
C ILE A 67 23.25 -16.95 -20.52
N SER A 68 23.07 -15.93 -21.37
CA SER A 68 22.14 -16.00 -22.49
C SER A 68 22.83 -16.61 -23.70
N SER A 69 22.28 -17.72 -24.20
CA SER A 69 22.72 -18.33 -25.47
C SER A 69 22.50 -17.42 -26.69
N ARG A 70 21.61 -16.42 -26.59
CA ARG A 70 21.32 -15.46 -27.68
C ARG A 70 22.26 -14.26 -27.69
N SER A 71 22.43 -13.59 -26.55
CA SER A 71 23.17 -12.32 -26.47
C SER A 71 24.56 -12.46 -25.85
N GLN A 72 24.92 -13.63 -25.32
CA GLN A 72 26.12 -13.86 -24.52
C GLN A 72 26.23 -12.99 -23.25
N ALA A 73 25.16 -12.26 -22.90
CA ALA A 73 25.08 -11.50 -21.67
C ALA A 73 25.17 -12.42 -20.46
N ARG A 74 25.92 -12.00 -19.44
CA ARG A 74 26.12 -12.73 -18.18
C ARG A 74 25.47 -12.00 -17.03
N LEU A 75 24.68 -12.73 -16.26
CA LEU A 75 24.02 -12.27 -15.05
C LEU A 75 24.57 -13.03 -13.85
N GLN A 76 24.64 -12.39 -12.70
CA GLN A 76 24.97 -12.98 -11.42
C GLN A 76 23.66 -13.32 -10.71
N LEU A 77 23.38 -14.62 -10.55
CA LEU A 77 22.32 -15.10 -9.66
C LEU A 77 22.88 -15.24 -8.25
N GLN A 78 22.11 -14.79 -7.27
CA GLN A 78 22.33 -15.04 -5.86
C GLN A 78 21.04 -15.55 -5.22
N LEU A 79 21.13 -16.72 -4.58
CA LEU A 79 20.08 -17.28 -3.74
C LEU A 79 20.51 -17.18 -2.28
N ILE A 80 19.70 -16.58 -1.42
CA ILE A 80 20.00 -16.38 0.00
C ILE A 80 18.86 -16.97 0.83
N ALA A 81 19.17 -17.90 1.73
CA ALA A 81 18.21 -18.35 2.73
C ALA A 81 18.07 -17.30 3.81
N LEU A 82 16.84 -16.88 4.07
CA LEU A 82 16.49 -16.00 5.16
C LEU A 82 15.81 -16.78 6.27
N ALA A 83 15.74 -16.17 7.45
CA ALA A 83 14.97 -16.69 8.56
C ALA A 83 13.52 -16.93 8.13
N ASP A 84 12.83 -17.77 8.88
CA ASP A 84 11.39 -17.91 8.76
C ASP A 84 10.89 -18.38 7.38
N SER A 85 11.59 -19.35 6.80
CA SER A 85 11.18 -20.03 5.57
C SER A 85 11.02 -19.09 4.37
N THR A 86 11.88 -18.08 4.30
CA THR A 86 11.94 -17.13 3.18
C THR A 86 13.21 -17.35 2.36
N LEU A 87 13.10 -17.35 1.03
CA LEU A 87 14.22 -17.44 0.09
C LEU A 87 14.31 -16.13 -0.70
N HIS A 88 15.48 -15.53 -0.76
CA HIS A 88 15.75 -14.32 -1.52
C HIS A 88 16.49 -14.69 -2.81
N PHE A 89 15.90 -14.33 -3.95
CA PHE A 89 16.40 -14.50 -5.31
C PHE A 89 16.81 -13.13 -5.85
N GLU A 90 18.09 -12.93 -6.10
CA GLU A 90 18.64 -11.71 -6.70
C GLU A 90 19.31 -12.06 -8.03
N LEU A 91 18.98 -11.34 -9.10
CA LEU A 91 19.63 -11.48 -10.41
C LEU A 91 20.01 -10.10 -10.94
N ASP A 92 21.32 -9.90 -11.13
CA ASP A 92 21.92 -8.65 -11.59
C ASP A 92 22.90 -8.90 -12.74
N GLU A 93 23.27 -7.84 -13.46
CA GLU A 93 24.25 -7.85 -14.52
C GLU A 93 25.67 -7.95 -13.95
N VAL A 94 26.54 -8.81 -14.51
CA VAL A 94 27.91 -9.01 -13.97
C VAL A 94 28.79 -7.79 -14.19
N ASN A 95 28.66 -7.11 -15.34
CA ASN A 95 29.47 -5.96 -15.72
C ASN A 95 28.59 -4.83 -16.30
N PRO A 96 27.75 -4.17 -15.48
CA PRO A 96 26.89 -3.11 -15.97
C PRO A 96 27.67 -1.83 -16.28
N ILE A 97 27.18 -1.04 -17.23
CA ILE A 97 27.76 0.29 -17.57
C ILE A 97 27.56 1.27 -16.39
N LYS A 98 26.38 1.23 -15.77
CA LYS A 98 25.95 1.94 -14.57
C LYS A 98 25.32 0.94 -13.62
N LEU A 99 25.66 1.00 -12.33
CA LEU A 99 25.04 0.12 -11.32
C LEU A 99 23.51 0.23 -11.38
N ARG A 100 22.85 -0.93 -11.43
CA ARG A 100 21.39 -1.01 -11.38
C ARG A 100 20.88 -0.73 -9.98
N TYR A 101 19.77 0.00 -9.89
CA TYR A 101 19.20 0.40 -8.62
C TYR A 101 18.72 -0.80 -7.80
N ARG A 102 18.90 -0.72 -6.48
CA ARG A 102 18.41 -1.67 -5.47
C ARG A 102 17.56 -0.88 -4.47
N ALA A 103 16.29 -1.23 -4.33
CA ALA A 103 15.34 -0.57 -3.45
C ALA A 103 15.57 -0.96 -1.98
N GLN A 104 16.68 -0.51 -1.38
CA GLN A 104 17.05 -0.90 -0.01
C GLN A 104 16.15 -0.26 1.05
N GLU A 105 15.61 0.93 0.77
CA GLU A 105 14.80 1.69 1.73
C GLU A 105 13.39 1.09 1.93
N SER A 106 12.97 0.14 1.08
CA SER A 106 11.76 -0.65 1.31
C SER A 106 11.93 -1.63 2.49
N LEU A 107 13.16 -2.08 2.75
CA LEU A 107 13.50 -3.03 3.80
C LEU A 107 13.66 -2.35 5.16
N SER A 108 13.20 -3.01 6.22
CA SER A 108 13.37 -2.60 7.61
C SER A 108 14.70 -3.10 8.17
N GLY A 109 15.80 -2.59 7.62
CA GLY A 109 17.16 -3.04 7.93
C GLY A 109 17.54 -4.32 7.18
N SER A 110 18.66 -4.93 7.57
CA SER A 110 19.16 -6.14 6.92
C SER A 110 18.32 -7.37 7.27
N PRO A 111 17.82 -8.13 6.28
CA PRO A 111 17.13 -9.39 6.53
C PRO A 111 17.99 -10.38 7.32
N GLN A 112 17.34 -11.13 8.21
CA GLN A 112 18.03 -12.14 9.02
C GLN A 112 18.35 -13.36 8.15
N LEU A 113 19.63 -13.72 8.07
CA LEU A 113 20.10 -14.88 7.30
C LEU A 113 19.78 -16.20 8.01
N SER A 114 19.59 -17.26 7.21
CA SER A 114 19.42 -18.64 7.66
C SER A 114 20.34 -19.58 6.87
N SER A 115 20.38 -20.85 7.23
CA SER A 115 21.22 -21.82 6.53
C SER A 115 20.60 -22.21 5.18
N LEU A 116 21.43 -22.17 4.13
CA LEU A 116 21.17 -22.74 2.81
C LEU A 116 22.14 -23.89 2.59
N LYS A 117 21.64 -25.09 2.27
CA LYS A 117 22.50 -26.27 2.06
C LYS A 117 22.23 -26.89 0.70
N ILE A 118 23.29 -27.08 -0.08
CA ILE A 118 23.26 -27.93 -1.28
C ILE A 118 23.09 -29.39 -0.81
N THR A 119 22.00 -30.02 -1.22
CA THR A 119 21.69 -31.42 -0.89
C THR A 119 22.07 -32.36 -2.03
N GLU A 120 22.00 -31.89 -3.27
CA GLU A 120 22.34 -32.67 -4.46
C GLU A 120 22.80 -31.71 -5.57
N GLN A 121 23.75 -32.15 -6.39
CA GLN A 121 24.24 -31.41 -7.55
C GLN A 121 24.52 -32.39 -8.69
N SER A 122 24.00 -32.09 -9.87
CA SER A 122 24.23 -32.83 -11.12
C SER A 122 24.55 -31.86 -12.26
N SER A 123 24.75 -32.40 -13.48
CA SER A 123 24.88 -31.56 -14.70
C SER A 123 23.62 -30.78 -15.02
N ASP A 124 22.46 -31.24 -14.54
CA ASP A 124 21.15 -30.74 -14.96
C ASP A 124 20.48 -29.88 -13.88
N SER A 125 20.87 -30.04 -12.61
CA SER A 125 20.23 -29.33 -11.50
C SER A 125 21.10 -29.19 -10.24
N ILE A 126 20.75 -28.22 -9.40
CA ILE A 126 21.26 -28.06 -8.03
C ILE A 126 20.05 -28.04 -7.07
N SER A 127 20.02 -28.99 -6.14
CA SER A 127 19.00 -29.05 -5.08
C SER A 127 19.50 -28.43 -3.79
N LEU A 128 18.66 -27.62 -3.16
CA LEU A 128 18.92 -26.81 -1.99
C LEU A 128 17.85 -27.08 -0.92
N SER A 129 18.25 -27.00 0.35
CA SER A 129 17.33 -26.95 1.49
C SER A 129 17.51 -25.66 2.28
N PHE A 130 16.40 -25.09 2.75
CA PHE A 130 16.34 -23.87 3.57
C PHE A 130 15.11 -23.90 4.50
N GLY A 131 15.13 -23.14 5.59
CA GLY A 131 13.89 -22.79 6.32
C GLY A 131 13.00 -23.96 6.78
N GLY A 132 13.57 -24.99 7.42
CA GLY A 132 12.81 -26.13 7.94
C GLY A 132 12.38 -27.09 6.82
N THR A 133 11.22 -26.87 6.22
CA THR A 133 10.63 -27.69 5.14
C THR A 133 10.93 -27.18 3.73
N GLY A 134 11.52 -25.98 3.62
CA GLY A 134 11.82 -25.35 2.33
C GLY A 134 12.85 -26.13 1.52
N LYS A 135 12.51 -26.41 0.27
CA LYS A 135 13.42 -26.99 -0.73
C LYS A 135 13.38 -26.14 -2.00
N ALA A 136 14.54 -25.94 -2.62
CA ALA A 136 14.66 -25.25 -3.90
C ALA A 136 15.43 -26.13 -4.89
N ILE A 137 14.97 -26.21 -6.13
CA ILE A 137 15.65 -26.93 -7.22
C ILE A 137 15.94 -25.93 -8.33
N LEU A 138 17.22 -25.76 -8.62
CA LEU A 138 17.72 -24.88 -9.65
C LEU A 138 18.06 -25.71 -10.88
N LEU A 139 17.29 -25.60 -11.96
CA LEU A 139 17.54 -26.28 -13.23
C LEU A 139 18.54 -25.49 -14.07
N VAL A 140 19.49 -26.20 -14.69
CA VAL A 140 20.63 -25.60 -15.39
C VAL A 140 20.25 -25.12 -16.79
N LYS A 141 19.54 -25.94 -17.58
CA LYS A 141 19.21 -25.66 -18.98
C LYS A 141 17.84 -26.24 -19.38
N PRO A 142 16.83 -25.41 -19.69
CA PRO A 142 16.81 -23.95 -19.49
C PRO A 142 16.86 -23.59 -17.99
N PHE A 143 17.39 -22.41 -17.69
CA PHE A 143 17.43 -21.85 -16.34
C PHE A 143 16.02 -21.75 -15.74
N ARG A 144 15.80 -22.36 -14.57
CA ARG A 144 14.53 -22.29 -13.82
C ARG A 144 14.77 -22.54 -12.34
N LEU A 145 14.00 -21.90 -11.47
CA LEU A 145 13.98 -22.18 -10.04
C LEU A 145 12.60 -22.71 -9.63
N ASP A 146 12.57 -23.89 -9.03
CA ASP A 146 11.38 -24.47 -8.40
C ASP A 146 11.52 -24.47 -6.88
N VAL A 147 10.52 -23.97 -6.18
CA VAL A 147 10.48 -23.87 -4.72
C VAL A 147 9.36 -24.74 -4.16
N TYR A 148 9.67 -25.50 -3.13
CA TYR A 148 8.82 -26.49 -2.50
C TYR A 148 8.67 -26.23 -1.00
N ASP A 149 7.51 -26.60 -0.47
CA ASP A 149 7.28 -26.78 0.96
C ASP A 149 7.11 -28.29 1.22
N GLY A 150 8.14 -28.91 1.80
CA GLY A 150 8.28 -30.37 1.82
C GLY A 150 8.39 -30.91 0.39
N ASP A 151 7.46 -31.79 0.01
CA ASP A 151 7.38 -32.38 -1.33
C ASP A 151 6.42 -31.64 -2.28
N GLN A 152 5.77 -30.58 -1.81
CA GLN A 152 4.77 -29.84 -2.59
C GLN A 152 5.43 -28.69 -3.34
N LEU A 153 5.37 -28.68 -4.68
CA LEU A 153 5.80 -27.53 -5.48
C LEU A 153 4.86 -26.35 -5.21
N VAL A 154 5.41 -25.23 -4.74
CA VAL A 154 4.60 -24.06 -4.35
C VAL A 154 4.81 -22.84 -5.24
N ILE A 155 6.02 -22.64 -5.76
CA ILE A 155 6.38 -21.54 -6.65
C ILE A 155 7.37 -22.04 -7.70
N SER A 156 7.22 -21.57 -8.93
CA SER A 156 8.25 -21.73 -9.97
C SER A 156 8.57 -20.39 -10.62
N VAL A 157 9.85 -20.05 -10.70
CA VAL A 157 10.38 -18.84 -11.36
C VAL A 157 11.00 -19.23 -12.70
N ASN A 158 10.64 -18.50 -13.75
CA ASN A 158 11.02 -18.73 -15.15
C ASN A 158 10.51 -20.08 -15.72
N ALA A 159 9.34 -20.54 -15.28
CA ALA A 159 8.77 -21.81 -15.75
C ALA A 159 8.25 -21.75 -17.19
N ARG A 160 7.78 -20.58 -17.62
CA ARG A 160 7.33 -20.28 -18.98
C ARG A 160 8.47 -19.80 -19.89
N GLY A 161 9.64 -19.55 -19.31
CA GLY A 161 10.82 -19.10 -20.04
C GLY A 161 10.76 -17.61 -20.41
N LEU A 162 10.01 -16.79 -19.68
CA LEU A 162 9.82 -15.36 -19.95
C LEU A 162 10.90 -14.48 -19.32
N LEU A 163 11.95 -15.05 -18.70
CA LEU A 163 13.09 -14.26 -18.23
C LEU A 163 13.68 -13.44 -19.39
N ASN A 164 13.56 -12.13 -19.27
CA ASN A 164 14.10 -11.16 -20.21
C ASN A 164 14.77 -10.02 -19.44
N PHE A 165 16.08 -9.92 -19.63
CA PHE A 165 16.94 -8.96 -18.95
C PHE A 165 17.65 -8.13 -20.02
N GLU A 166 17.21 -6.88 -20.19
CA GLU A 166 17.79 -5.95 -21.15
C GLU A 166 19.10 -5.39 -20.58
N HIS A 167 20.23 -6.02 -20.96
CA HIS A 167 21.57 -5.57 -20.58
C HIS A 167 21.85 -4.15 -21.08
N GLN A 168 22.63 -3.38 -20.31
CA GLN A 168 22.91 -1.99 -20.66
C GLN A 168 23.80 -1.91 -21.91
N ARG A 169 23.52 -0.95 -22.80
CA ARG A 169 24.26 -0.77 -24.06
C ARG A 169 24.62 0.69 -24.26
N VAL A 170 25.72 0.93 -24.98
CA VAL A 170 26.05 2.27 -25.49
C VAL A 170 25.43 2.43 -26.87
N ARG A 171 24.83 3.59 -27.14
CA ARG A 171 24.32 3.92 -28.48
C ARG A 171 25.48 3.94 -29.46
N LYS A 172 25.41 3.14 -30.52
CA LYS A 172 26.37 3.23 -31.62
C LYS A 172 26.11 4.55 -32.34
N SER A 173 27.00 5.53 -32.23
CA SER A 173 26.91 6.75 -33.02
C SER A 173 27.19 6.44 -34.49
N ASN A 174 26.31 6.84 -35.40
CA ASN A 174 26.62 6.89 -36.82
C ASN A 174 27.77 7.90 -37.04
N GLU A 175 29.00 7.42 -37.12
CA GLU A 175 30.13 8.18 -37.67
C GLU A 175 29.94 8.35 -39.17
N ALA A 176 29.08 9.29 -39.58
CA ALA A 176 28.97 9.77 -40.94
C ALA A 176 28.51 11.23 -40.91
N GLY A 177 29.45 12.16 -40.68
CA GLY A 177 29.12 13.59 -40.67
C GLY A 177 30.17 14.53 -40.08
N ARG A 178 31.45 14.37 -40.44
CA ARG A 178 32.46 15.44 -40.31
C ARG A 178 33.35 15.47 -41.56
N ASN A 179 32.83 16.08 -42.61
CA ASN A 179 33.58 16.77 -43.67
C ASN A 179 33.36 18.27 -43.41
N GLU A 180 34.24 19.24 -43.63
CA GLU A 180 35.55 19.39 -44.28
C GLU A 180 35.96 20.83 -43.92
N GLU A 181 37.22 21.12 -43.61
CA GLU A 181 37.80 22.46 -43.85
C GLU A 181 39.28 22.32 -44.27
N PRO A 182 39.79 23.18 -45.19
CA PRO A 182 40.98 22.90 -45.97
C PRO A 182 42.22 23.69 -45.49
N SER A 183 43.40 23.05 -45.46
CA SER A 183 44.67 23.78 -45.61
C SER A 183 45.87 22.87 -45.94
N SER A 184 46.36 23.03 -47.18
CA SER A 184 47.76 23.10 -47.64
C SER A 184 48.85 22.12 -47.10
N GLU A 185 49.25 21.20 -48.00
CA GLU A 185 50.59 20.66 -48.39
C GLU A 185 51.92 21.13 -47.72
N PRO A 186 53.07 20.42 -47.89
CA PRO A 186 53.29 18.99 -48.25
C PRO A 186 54.47 18.24 -47.55
N ALA A 187 54.47 16.90 -47.72
CA ALA A 187 55.59 15.93 -47.87
C ALA A 187 56.60 15.62 -46.72
N GLU A 188 56.71 14.34 -46.30
CA GLU A 188 57.77 13.37 -46.71
C GLU A 188 57.77 12.06 -45.84
N GLU A 189 57.82 10.93 -46.57
CA GLU A 189 58.48 9.62 -46.37
C GLU A 189 58.25 8.65 -45.17
N GLU A 190 57.72 7.48 -45.55
CA GLU A 190 58.11 6.07 -45.25
C GLU A 190 58.40 5.55 -43.81
N MET A 191 57.63 4.53 -43.36
CA MET A 191 58.07 3.12 -43.40
C MET A 191 56.99 2.09 -42.97
N LYS A 192 56.87 1.05 -43.83
CA LYS A 192 56.35 -0.34 -43.70
C LYS A 192 56.71 -1.02 -42.36
N ALA A 193 56.16 -2.14 -41.87
CA ALA A 193 55.18 -3.18 -42.22
C ALA A 193 54.71 -3.76 -40.84
N GLU A 194 53.57 -4.42 -40.63
CA GLU A 194 53.24 -5.79 -41.07
C GLU A 194 51.73 -6.02 -40.91
N ALA A 195 51.11 -6.49 -42.00
CA ALA A 195 49.88 -7.28 -41.96
C ALA A 195 50.29 -8.75 -41.68
N GLU A 196 49.50 -9.67 -41.13
CA GLU A 196 48.25 -10.19 -41.69
C GLU A 196 47.81 -11.35 -40.77
N THR A 197 46.54 -11.41 -40.38
CA THR A 197 45.73 -12.66 -40.39
C THR A 197 44.28 -12.30 -40.15
N LYS A 198 43.53 -12.11 -41.24
CA LYS A 198 42.05 -12.06 -41.24
C LYS A 198 41.50 -13.46 -41.46
N HIS A 199 40.58 -13.89 -40.61
CA HIS A 199 39.56 -14.87 -40.97
C HIS A 199 38.29 -14.13 -41.42
N PRO A 200 37.65 -14.53 -42.54
CA PRO A 200 36.45 -13.91 -43.05
C PRO A 200 35.21 -14.66 -42.55
N ASP A 201 34.23 -13.91 -42.02
CA ASP A 201 32.78 -14.19 -41.96
C ASP A 201 32.17 -13.74 -40.62
N GLU A 202 32.16 -12.43 -40.40
CA GLU A 202 31.10 -11.80 -39.61
C GLU A 202 30.57 -10.63 -40.44
N LYS A 203 29.46 -10.85 -41.14
CA LYS A 203 28.62 -9.74 -41.56
C LYS A 203 28.03 -9.15 -40.28
N PRO A 204 28.20 -7.85 -39.99
CA PRO A 204 27.47 -7.22 -38.91
C PRO A 204 25.99 -7.34 -39.25
N VAL A 205 25.21 -7.96 -38.38
CA VAL A 205 23.76 -7.80 -38.41
C VAL A 205 23.52 -6.35 -38.01
N GLU A 206 23.16 -5.51 -38.98
CA GLU A 206 22.54 -4.21 -38.71
C GLU A 206 21.19 -4.50 -38.04
N GLU A 207 21.15 -4.46 -36.71
CA GLU A 207 19.88 -4.37 -35.98
C GLU A 207 19.26 -3.02 -36.34
N GLU A 208 18.19 -3.01 -37.15
CA GLU A 208 17.37 -1.82 -37.38
C GLU A 208 16.96 -1.23 -36.02
N GLU A 209 17.16 0.08 -35.80
CA GLU A 209 16.77 0.74 -34.54
C GLU A 209 15.24 0.67 -34.39
N GLU A 210 14.74 -0.33 -33.65
CA GLU A 210 13.31 -0.45 -33.35
C GLU A 210 12.80 0.80 -32.59
N PRO A 211 11.58 1.29 -32.92
CA PRO A 211 10.99 2.44 -32.24
C PRO A 211 10.92 2.27 -30.71
N GLY A 212 11.38 3.26 -29.96
CA GLY A 212 11.30 3.28 -28.50
C GLY A 212 12.41 2.52 -27.77
N LEU A 213 13.49 2.10 -28.45
CA LEU A 213 14.71 1.60 -27.79
C LEU A 213 15.50 2.70 -27.07
N TRP A 214 15.54 3.90 -27.64
CA TRP A 214 16.20 5.09 -27.12
C TRP A 214 15.17 6.16 -26.78
N GLU A 215 15.22 7.34 -27.39
CA GLU A 215 14.28 8.40 -27.08
C GLU A 215 12.81 7.95 -27.26
N GLU A 216 11.97 8.25 -26.27
CA GLU A 216 10.55 7.95 -26.27
C GLU A 216 9.75 9.23 -26.07
N THR A 217 8.72 9.45 -26.88
CA THR A 217 7.86 10.63 -26.76
C THR A 217 6.46 10.20 -26.34
N PHE A 218 5.96 10.80 -25.27
CA PHE A 218 4.56 10.69 -24.87
C PHE A 218 3.95 12.08 -24.82
N LYS A 219 2.94 12.31 -25.66
CA LYS A 219 2.40 13.65 -25.92
C LYS A 219 3.50 14.64 -26.29
N SER A 220 3.73 15.67 -25.49
CA SER A 220 4.75 16.70 -25.71
C SER A 220 6.05 16.44 -24.95
N HIS A 221 6.15 15.34 -24.18
CA HIS A 221 7.30 15.06 -23.33
C HIS A 221 8.20 14.03 -23.99
N VAL A 222 9.48 14.39 -24.14
CA VAL A 222 10.52 13.54 -24.72
C VAL A 222 11.43 13.03 -23.61
N ASP A 223 11.33 11.74 -23.33
CA ASP A 223 12.29 11.01 -22.51
C ASP A 223 13.55 10.73 -23.33
N SER A 224 14.70 11.20 -22.85
CA SER A 224 16.00 11.01 -23.52
C SER A 224 16.57 9.60 -23.40
N LYS A 225 16.17 8.84 -22.36
CA LYS A 225 16.59 7.46 -22.07
C LYS A 225 18.08 7.17 -22.38
N PRO A 226 19.01 7.79 -21.63
CA PRO A 226 20.44 7.79 -21.95
C PRO A 226 21.10 6.40 -21.94
N TYR A 227 20.51 5.43 -21.23
CA TYR A 227 21.02 4.06 -21.13
C TYR A 227 20.26 3.05 -22.01
N GLY A 228 19.35 3.54 -22.86
CA GLY A 228 18.56 2.70 -23.76
C GLY A 228 17.65 1.71 -23.01
N PRO A 229 17.40 0.51 -23.56
CA PRO A 229 16.56 -0.51 -22.92
C PRO A 229 17.27 -1.12 -21.71
N THR A 230 16.65 -1.03 -20.53
CA THR A 230 17.22 -1.58 -19.28
C THR A 230 16.21 -2.38 -18.45
N SER A 231 15.07 -2.75 -19.03
CA SER A 231 14.03 -3.45 -18.30
C SER A 231 14.41 -4.87 -17.91
N VAL A 232 13.80 -5.33 -16.82
CA VAL A 232 13.98 -6.68 -16.28
C VAL A 232 12.62 -7.33 -16.13
N GLY A 233 12.49 -8.60 -16.49
CA GLY A 233 11.23 -9.32 -16.41
C GLY A 233 11.39 -10.82 -16.24
N VAL A 234 10.48 -11.45 -15.50
CA VAL A 234 10.45 -12.91 -15.29
C VAL A 234 9.04 -13.39 -14.94
N ASP A 235 8.70 -14.61 -15.37
CA ASP A 235 7.45 -15.25 -14.97
C ASP A 235 7.54 -15.98 -13.64
N ILE A 236 6.44 -15.93 -12.88
CA ILE A 236 6.28 -16.62 -11.60
C ILE A 236 4.96 -17.38 -11.63
N SER A 237 5.03 -18.70 -11.44
CA SER A 237 3.87 -19.60 -11.41
C SER A 237 3.56 -20.05 -9.99
N PHE A 238 2.26 -20.18 -9.67
CA PHE A 238 1.75 -20.56 -8.36
C PHE A 238 0.93 -21.85 -8.41
N PRO A 239 1.56 -23.03 -8.51
CA PRO A 239 0.86 -24.32 -8.63
C PRO A 239 -0.23 -24.53 -7.56
N GLY A 240 -1.41 -24.96 -8.01
CA GLY A 240 -2.58 -25.20 -7.16
C GLY A 240 -3.26 -23.96 -6.59
N SER A 241 -2.83 -22.75 -6.96
CA SER A 241 -3.50 -21.50 -6.58
C SER A 241 -4.39 -21.01 -7.71
N ARG A 242 -5.67 -20.75 -7.42
CA ARG A 242 -6.60 -20.12 -8.39
C ARG A 242 -6.80 -18.62 -8.15
N HIS A 243 -6.33 -18.10 -7.02
CA HIS A 243 -6.53 -16.71 -6.63
C HIS A 243 -5.20 -16.10 -6.18
N VAL A 244 -4.93 -14.90 -6.69
CA VAL A 244 -3.82 -14.06 -6.26
C VAL A 244 -4.37 -12.70 -5.81
N TYR A 245 -3.69 -12.09 -4.83
CA TYR A 245 -4.08 -10.85 -4.16
C TYR A 245 -2.88 -9.96 -3.94
N GLY A 246 -3.11 -8.68 -3.66
CA GLY A 246 -2.07 -7.72 -3.35
C GLY A 246 -1.88 -6.74 -4.50
N ILE A 247 -0.62 -6.36 -4.75
CA ILE A 247 -0.22 -5.33 -5.72
C ILE A 247 -1.07 -4.06 -5.72
N PRO A 248 -1.47 -3.49 -4.56
CA PRO A 248 -2.17 -2.22 -4.56
C PRO A 248 -1.26 -1.10 -5.12
N GLU A 249 -1.78 -0.02 -5.68
CA GLU A 249 -3.18 0.40 -5.59
C GLU A 249 -3.95 0.38 -6.92
N HIS A 250 -5.08 -0.33 -6.93
CA HIS A 250 -6.02 -0.39 -8.04
C HIS A 250 -7.45 -0.34 -7.52
N ALA A 251 -8.31 0.41 -8.19
CA ALA A 251 -9.75 0.41 -7.92
C ALA A 251 -10.41 -0.82 -8.57
N ASP A 252 -10.04 -2.02 -8.14
CA ASP A 252 -10.48 -3.28 -8.74
C ASP A 252 -10.92 -4.32 -7.68
N THR A 253 -11.33 -5.51 -8.12
CA THR A 253 -11.72 -6.62 -7.23
C THR A 253 -10.56 -7.07 -6.35
N PHE A 254 -10.86 -7.59 -5.16
CA PHE A 254 -9.81 -8.00 -4.22
C PHE A 254 -8.99 -9.19 -4.72
N ALA A 255 -9.67 -10.22 -5.26
CA ALA A 255 -9.01 -11.25 -6.05
C ALA A 255 -8.71 -10.66 -7.43
N LEU A 256 -7.42 -10.66 -7.80
CA LEU A 256 -6.96 -10.01 -9.01
C LEU A 256 -7.44 -10.74 -10.27
N LYS A 257 -7.75 -9.98 -11.30
CA LYS A 257 -8.28 -10.49 -12.57
C LYS A 257 -7.16 -10.95 -13.49
N GLN A 258 -7.52 -11.77 -14.47
CA GLN A 258 -6.62 -12.10 -15.57
C GLN A 258 -6.47 -10.89 -16.51
N THR A 259 -5.27 -10.71 -17.07
CA THR A 259 -4.91 -9.54 -17.89
C THR A 259 -4.68 -9.89 -19.36
N LYS A 260 -4.79 -11.17 -19.74
CA LYS A 260 -4.52 -11.67 -21.10
C LYS A 260 -5.21 -10.89 -22.23
N ASN A 261 -6.44 -10.43 -21.99
CA ASN A 261 -7.26 -9.73 -22.99
C ASN A 261 -7.36 -8.21 -22.73
N GLY A 262 -6.44 -7.64 -21.95
CA GLY A 262 -6.43 -6.23 -21.58
C GLY A 262 -5.03 -5.73 -21.24
N ASP A 263 -4.93 -4.61 -20.53
CA ASP A 263 -3.66 -4.15 -19.98
C ASP A 263 -3.27 -4.96 -18.72
N PRO A 264 -1.96 -5.16 -18.47
CA PRO A 264 -1.47 -5.68 -17.20
C PRO A 264 -1.75 -4.69 -16.05
N TYR A 265 -1.79 -5.18 -14.81
CA TYR A 265 -1.78 -4.31 -13.64
C TYR A 265 -0.53 -3.45 -13.65
N ARG A 266 -0.70 -2.12 -13.52
CA ARG A 266 0.40 -1.16 -13.54
C ARG A 266 0.69 -0.65 -12.13
N LEU A 267 1.96 -0.60 -11.76
CA LEU A 267 2.48 -0.05 -10.52
C LEU A 267 3.37 1.15 -10.86
N TYR A 268 2.76 2.32 -10.87
CA TYR A 268 3.39 3.60 -11.16
C TYR A 268 2.61 4.72 -10.46
N ASN A 269 3.13 5.21 -9.36
CA ASN A 269 2.43 6.17 -8.50
C ASN A 269 2.08 7.43 -9.30
N THR A 270 0.80 7.68 -9.52
CA THR A 270 0.35 8.79 -10.35
C THR A 270 -0.96 9.39 -9.84
N ASP A 271 -1.11 10.69 -10.09
CA ASP A 271 -2.27 11.47 -9.70
C ASP A 271 -3.39 11.29 -10.74
N VAL A 272 -4.25 10.29 -10.49
CA VAL A 272 -5.38 9.97 -11.37
C VAL A 272 -6.64 10.72 -10.92
N PHE A 273 -6.85 11.88 -11.52
CA PHE A 273 -8.07 12.67 -11.32
C PHE A 273 -9.33 11.89 -11.73
N GLU A 274 -10.33 11.84 -10.84
CA GLU A 274 -11.61 11.13 -11.04
C GLU A 274 -11.43 9.70 -11.57
N TYR A 275 -10.60 8.90 -10.89
CA TYR A 275 -10.25 7.55 -11.32
C TYR A 275 -11.49 6.66 -11.54
N GLU A 276 -11.46 5.86 -12.61
CA GLU A 276 -12.48 4.87 -12.90
C GLU A 276 -12.30 3.58 -12.10
N LEU A 277 -13.37 2.81 -11.98
CA LEU A 277 -13.38 1.52 -11.29
C LEU A 277 -13.11 0.33 -12.21
N TYR A 278 -12.82 -0.81 -11.59
CA TYR A 278 -12.68 -2.15 -12.18
C TYR A 278 -11.70 -2.25 -13.35
N ASN A 279 -10.56 -1.56 -13.25
CA ASN A 279 -9.53 -1.54 -14.27
C ASN A 279 -8.12 -1.58 -13.66
N PRO A 280 -7.10 -1.99 -14.45
CA PRO A 280 -5.74 -2.20 -13.95
C PRO A 280 -4.84 -0.95 -13.98
N MET A 281 -5.39 0.25 -14.19
CA MET A 281 -4.61 1.50 -14.20
C MET A 281 -3.98 1.75 -12.83
N ALA A 282 -2.72 2.17 -12.82
CA ALA A 282 -2.05 2.58 -11.59
C ALA A 282 -2.79 3.76 -10.94
N LEU A 283 -2.83 3.78 -9.61
CA LEU A 283 -3.28 4.91 -8.81
C LEU A 283 -2.10 5.52 -8.05
N TYR A 284 -2.27 5.91 -6.79
CA TYR A 284 -1.35 6.79 -6.08
C TYR A 284 -0.17 6.07 -5.42
N GLY A 285 -0.32 4.78 -5.13
CA GLY A 285 0.68 3.96 -4.46
C GLY A 285 0.95 2.62 -5.13
N ALA A 286 2.09 2.02 -4.80
CA ALA A 286 2.58 0.78 -5.39
C ALA A 286 3.23 -0.11 -4.32
N VAL A 287 2.62 -1.24 -3.99
CA VAL A 287 3.25 -2.27 -3.13
C VAL A 287 3.41 -3.55 -3.95
N PRO A 288 4.60 -3.82 -4.51
CA PRO A 288 4.84 -4.96 -5.41
C PRO A 288 4.96 -6.30 -4.64
N PHE A 289 3.96 -6.60 -3.81
CA PHE A 289 3.81 -7.82 -3.03
C PHE A 289 2.54 -8.54 -3.47
N MET A 290 2.64 -9.84 -3.67
CA MET A 290 1.52 -10.69 -4.09
C MET A 290 1.42 -11.92 -3.22
N MET A 291 0.21 -12.27 -2.81
CA MET A 291 -0.12 -13.53 -2.13
C MET A 291 -0.87 -14.45 -3.08
N ALA A 292 -0.56 -15.74 -3.04
CA ALA A 292 -1.28 -16.77 -3.80
C ALA A 292 -1.95 -17.75 -2.83
N LYS A 293 -3.28 -17.89 -2.94
CA LYS A 293 -4.08 -18.74 -2.07
C LYS A 293 -4.41 -20.07 -2.73
N ARG A 294 -3.88 -21.15 -2.15
CA ARG A 294 -4.20 -22.54 -2.49
C ARG A 294 -5.27 -23.07 -1.55
N GLN A 295 -5.94 -24.18 -1.89
CA GLN A 295 -6.84 -24.83 -0.93
C GLN A 295 -6.07 -25.23 0.34
N GLN A 296 -4.90 -25.85 0.17
CA GLN A 296 -3.97 -26.18 1.24
C GLN A 296 -2.72 -25.31 1.14
N GLY A 297 -2.67 -24.24 1.94
CA GLY A 297 -1.50 -23.37 2.06
C GLY A 297 -1.66 -21.99 1.40
N THR A 298 -0.69 -21.13 1.65
CA THR A 298 -0.60 -19.77 1.11
C THR A 298 0.87 -19.45 0.96
N VAL A 299 1.24 -18.87 -0.17
CA VAL A 299 2.60 -18.38 -0.42
C VAL A 299 2.55 -16.91 -0.78
N GLY A 300 3.68 -16.22 -0.65
CA GLY A 300 3.83 -14.83 -1.05
C GLY A 300 5.11 -14.60 -1.83
N ILE A 301 5.07 -13.58 -2.67
CA ILE A 301 6.26 -13.01 -3.30
C ILE A 301 6.31 -11.50 -3.05
N PHE A 302 7.51 -10.97 -2.91
CA PHE A 302 7.77 -9.54 -2.89
C PHE A 302 8.81 -9.21 -3.96
N TRP A 303 8.38 -8.51 -5.00
CA TRP A 303 9.20 -8.00 -6.10
C TRP A 303 9.74 -6.62 -5.73
N ASN A 304 10.93 -6.57 -5.15
CA ASN A 304 11.49 -5.35 -4.58
C ASN A 304 12.12 -4.43 -5.65
N ASN A 305 11.27 -3.82 -6.48
CA ASN A 305 11.69 -2.90 -7.54
C ASN A 305 10.85 -1.62 -7.50
N ALA A 306 11.53 -0.46 -7.50
CA ALA A 306 10.94 0.86 -7.35
C ALA A 306 10.61 1.56 -8.68
N ALA A 307 11.04 0.99 -9.79
CA ALA A 307 10.73 1.48 -11.11
C ALA A 307 9.26 1.21 -11.48
N GLU A 308 8.82 1.81 -12.59
CA GLU A 308 7.55 1.45 -13.20
C GLU A 308 7.49 -0.06 -13.44
N THR A 309 6.45 -0.71 -12.93
CA THR A 309 6.29 -2.17 -12.98
C THR A 309 4.93 -2.55 -13.54
N TYR A 310 4.90 -3.56 -14.39
CA TYR A 310 3.68 -4.17 -14.88
C TYR A 310 3.62 -5.64 -14.46
N VAL A 311 2.40 -6.12 -14.23
CA VAL A 311 2.11 -7.50 -13.83
C VAL A 311 1.00 -8.08 -14.69
N ASP A 312 1.37 -9.00 -15.58
CA ASP A 312 0.39 -9.83 -16.28
C ASP A 312 -0.02 -11.02 -15.39
N ILE A 313 -1.30 -11.39 -15.42
CA ILE A 313 -1.89 -12.51 -14.67
C ILE A 313 -2.70 -13.38 -15.65
N GLU A 314 -2.41 -14.67 -15.65
CA GLU A 314 -3.02 -15.66 -16.51
C GLU A 314 -3.32 -16.94 -15.73
N GLU A 315 -4.44 -17.60 -16.04
CA GLU A 315 -4.66 -18.97 -15.57
C GLU A 315 -4.06 -19.96 -16.57
N SER A 316 -3.37 -20.98 -16.07
CA SER A 316 -2.77 -22.01 -16.89
C SER A 316 -3.84 -22.74 -17.72
N SER A 317 -3.68 -22.79 -19.04
CA SER A 317 -4.54 -23.60 -19.90
C SER A 317 -4.15 -25.08 -19.81
N SER A 318 -5.15 -25.97 -19.72
CA SER A 318 -4.94 -27.42 -19.77
C SER A 318 -4.36 -27.81 -21.14
N GLY A 319 -3.10 -28.25 -21.19
CA GLY A 319 -2.46 -28.79 -22.41
C GLY A 319 -1.27 -28.00 -22.96
N SER A 320 -0.81 -26.91 -22.32
CA SER A 320 0.46 -26.26 -22.67
C SER A 320 1.66 -27.13 -22.27
N VAL A 321 2.81 -27.03 -22.97
CA VAL A 321 4.04 -27.77 -22.62
C VAL A 321 4.48 -27.48 -21.17
N VAL A 322 4.29 -26.25 -20.71
CA VAL A 322 4.56 -25.84 -19.32
C VAL A 322 3.62 -26.55 -18.35
N SER A 323 2.32 -26.64 -18.66
CA SER A 323 1.36 -27.41 -17.84
C SER A 323 1.74 -28.89 -17.80
N SER A 324 2.16 -29.49 -18.91
CA SER A 324 2.59 -30.89 -18.98
C SER A 324 3.87 -31.16 -18.18
N LEU A 325 4.85 -30.25 -18.21
CA LEU A 325 6.07 -30.34 -17.41
C LEU A 325 5.79 -30.12 -15.92
N MET A 326 4.92 -29.17 -15.57
CA MET A 326 4.49 -28.98 -14.18
C MET A 326 3.71 -30.18 -13.65
N ASN A 327 2.83 -30.79 -14.44
CA ASN A 327 2.11 -32.00 -14.08
C ASN A 327 3.05 -33.18 -13.83
N LEU A 328 4.13 -33.29 -14.62
CA LEU A 328 5.15 -34.35 -14.46
C LEU A 328 5.91 -34.19 -13.13
N VAL A 329 6.14 -32.95 -12.69
CA VAL A 329 6.97 -32.62 -11.53
C VAL A 329 6.16 -32.50 -10.24
N SER A 330 4.92 -31.99 -10.29
CA SER A 330 4.07 -31.79 -9.12
C SER A 330 3.29 -33.04 -8.71
N GLY A 331 3.24 -34.08 -9.55
CA GLY A 331 2.42 -35.27 -9.33
C GLY A 331 0.90 -34.98 -9.30
N GLY A 332 0.51 -33.72 -9.50
CA GLY A 332 -0.88 -33.27 -9.60
C GLY A 332 -1.35 -33.33 -11.04
N GLY A 333 -2.61 -33.75 -11.24
CA GLY A 333 -3.27 -33.69 -12.54
C GLY A 333 -3.40 -32.26 -13.08
N ASN A 334 -4.12 -32.10 -14.20
CA ASN A 334 -4.43 -30.85 -14.92
C ASN A 334 -5.17 -29.76 -14.09
N GLU A 335 -4.84 -29.53 -12.82
CA GLU A 335 -5.41 -28.49 -11.96
C GLU A 335 -4.97 -27.10 -12.47
N PRO A 336 -5.92 -26.20 -12.81
CA PRO A 336 -5.61 -24.83 -13.19
C PRO A 336 -4.89 -24.10 -12.07
N HIS A 337 -3.88 -23.31 -12.44
CA HIS A 337 -3.14 -22.48 -11.50
C HIS A 337 -2.81 -21.10 -12.09
N GLN A 338 -2.61 -20.12 -11.21
CA GLN A 338 -2.23 -18.76 -11.60
C GLN A 338 -0.76 -18.69 -12.02
N GLN A 339 -0.52 -17.95 -13.09
CA GLN A 339 0.79 -17.65 -13.65
C GLN A 339 0.87 -16.13 -13.80
N THR A 340 2.00 -15.55 -13.41
CA THR A 340 2.23 -14.11 -13.49
C THR A 340 3.48 -13.81 -14.27
N HIS A 341 3.55 -12.62 -14.86
CA HIS A 341 4.75 -12.09 -15.52
C HIS A 341 5.00 -10.69 -14.99
N TRP A 342 6.11 -10.53 -14.29
CA TRP A 342 6.51 -9.28 -13.66
C TRP A 342 7.61 -8.67 -14.48
N PHE A 343 7.49 -7.38 -14.78
CA PHE A 343 8.53 -6.67 -15.49
C PHE A 343 8.57 -5.20 -15.13
N SER A 344 9.77 -4.71 -14.85
CA SER A 344 10.06 -3.36 -14.39
C SER A 344 10.99 -2.65 -15.37
N GLU A 345 10.83 -1.34 -15.49
CA GLU A 345 11.57 -0.52 -16.46
C GLU A 345 13.09 -0.54 -16.25
N SER A 346 13.54 -0.59 -15.00
CA SER A 346 14.96 -0.59 -14.64
C SER A 346 15.19 -1.34 -13.32
N GLY A 347 16.37 -1.15 -12.71
CA GLY A 347 16.78 -1.87 -11.51
C GLY A 347 17.20 -3.31 -11.78
N ILE A 348 17.21 -4.10 -10.72
CA ILE A 348 17.53 -5.53 -10.75
C ILE A 348 16.27 -6.38 -10.57
N ILE A 349 16.39 -7.70 -10.77
CA ILE A 349 15.38 -8.65 -10.29
C ILE A 349 15.73 -8.96 -8.84
N ASP A 350 14.95 -8.42 -7.91
CA ASP A 350 15.07 -8.64 -6.47
C ASP A 350 13.75 -9.24 -5.95
N LEU A 351 13.73 -10.55 -5.71
CA LEU A 351 12.53 -11.32 -5.41
C LEU A 351 12.66 -12.06 -4.08
N TYR A 352 11.78 -11.76 -3.13
CA TYR A 352 11.64 -12.51 -1.88
C TYR A 352 10.49 -13.49 -1.99
N ILE A 353 10.75 -14.76 -1.72
CA ILE A 353 9.81 -15.88 -1.84
C ILE A 353 9.49 -16.40 -0.43
N MET A 354 8.23 -16.30 -0.04
CA MET A 354 7.70 -16.62 1.29
C MET A 354 6.80 -17.85 1.19
N ILE A 355 7.21 -18.98 1.77
CA ILE A 355 6.49 -20.25 1.56
C ILE A 355 5.33 -20.49 2.55
N GLY A 356 5.06 -19.54 3.47
CA GLY A 356 3.95 -19.62 4.42
C GLY A 356 4.20 -20.63 5.56
N PRO A 357 3.26 -21.56 5.86
CA PRO A 357 2.19 -22.04 4.98
C PRO A 357 0.83 -21.37 5.19
N THR A 358 0.60 -20.61 6.27
CA THR A 358 -0.69 -19.95 6.50
C THR A 358 -0.69 -18.51 5.97
N PRO A 359 -1.87 -17.92 5.67
CA PRO A 359 -2.00 -16.49 5.40
C PRO A 359 -1.26 -15.58 6.38
N LYS A 360 -1.35 -15.90 7.67
CA LYS A 360 -0.75 -15.12 8.76
C LYS A 360 0.77 -15.26 8.79
N ASP A 361 1.30 -16.41 8.38
CA ASP A 361 2.74 -16.60 8.23
C ASP A 361 3.30 -15.75 7.09
N VAL A 362 2.62 -15.70 5.95
CA VAL A 362 3.08 -14.92 4.80
C VAL A 362 3.14 -13.42 5.11
N VAL A 363 2.10 -12.85 5.74
CA VAL A 363 2.14 -11.43 6.14
C VAL A 363 3.18 -11.14 7.23
N ARG A 364 3.45 -12.12 8.11
CA ARG A 364 4.51 -12.03 9.12
C ARG A 364 5.90 -12.08 8.50
N GLN A 365 6.12 -12.97 7.54
CA GLN A 365 7.35 -13.07 6.75
C GLN A 365 7.59 -11.75 6.00
N TYR A 366 6.57 -11.23 5.30
CA TYR A 366 6.66 -9.94 4.62
C TYR A 366 6.95 -8.78 5.58
N GLY A 367 6.22 -8.70 6.69
CA GLY A 367 6.45 -7.67 7.71
C GLY A 367 7.80 -7.80 8.46
N SER A 368 8.48 -8.94 8.38
CA SER A 368 9.86 -9.10 8.86
C SER A 368 10.88 -8.47 7.92
N LEU A 369 10.57 -8.39 6.62
CA LEU A 369 11.39 -7.76 5.60
C LEU A 369 11.16 -6.25 5.56
N THR A 370 9.90 -5.81 5.51
CA THR A 370 9.54 -4.40 5.24
C THR A 370 9.13 -3.65 6.51
N GLY A 371 9.08 -4.31 7.66
CA GLY A 371 8.62 -3.73 8.92
C GLY A 371 7.09 -3.76 9.05
N LYS A 372 6.59 -3.16 10.13
CA LYS A 372 5.18 -3.22 10.54
C LYS A 372 4.68 -1.81 10.85
N THR A 373 3.36 -1.61 10.89
CA THR A 373 2.79 -0.36 11.39
C THR A 373 3.10 -0.20 12.87
N PRO A 374 3.86 0.84 13.29
CA PRO A 374 4.01 1.17 14.69
C PRO A 374 2.63 1.48 15.28
N LEU A 375 2.41 1.09 16.54
CA LEU A 375 1.13 1.33 17.20
C LEU A 375 0.76 2.83 17.08
N PRO A 376 -0.36 3.21 16.42
CA PRO A 376 -0.66 4.61 16.14
C PRO A 376 -1.01 5.38 17.41
N GLN A 377 -1.02 6.70 17.28
CA GLN A 377 -1.69 7.58 18.24
C GLN A 377 -3.17 7.19 18.38
N ARG A 378 -3.71 7.13 19.59
CA ARG A 378 -5.12 6.73 19.82
C ARG A 378 -6.11 7.63 19.10
N PHE A 379 -5.83 8.95 19.04
CA PHE A 379 -6.68 9.92 18.36
C PHE A 379 -6.79 9.64 16.86
N ALA A 380 -5.75 9.06 16.25
CA ALA A 380 -5.70 8.77 14.83
C ALA A 380 -6.63 7.62 14.42
N LEU A 381 -7.13 6.87 15.40
CA LEU A 381 -8.20 5.89 15.21
C LEU A 381 -9.59 6.49 15.46
N GLY A 382 -9.70 7.77 15.84
CA GLY A 382 -10.97 8.47 16.00
C GLY A 382 -11.62 8.83 14.66
N TYR A 383 -12.59 9.75 14.70
CA TYR A 383 -13.14 10.36 13.48
C TYR A 383 -12.38 11.64 13.13
N HIS A 384 -12.06 11.77 11.85
CA HIS A 384 -11.34 12.89 11.26
C HIS A 384 -12.30 13.71 10.37
N GLN A 385 -12.40 15.01 10.63
CA GLN A 385 -13.20 15.93 9.82
C GLN A 385 -12.28 16.80 8.94
N CYS A 386 -12.51 16.76 7.64
CA CYS A 386 -11.77 17.48 6.61
C CYS A 386 -12.70 18.02 5.52
N ARG A 387 -12.22 19.01 4.76
CA ARG A 387 -12.69 19.39 3.42
C ARG A 387 -11.66 20.32 2.76
N TRP A 388 -11.72 20.43 1.45
CA TRP A 388 -11.12 21.53 0.69
C TRP A 388 -12.15 22.67 0.60
N ASN A 389 -11.98 23.82 1.25
CA ASN A 389 -11.18 24.07 2.44
C ASN A 389 -12.12 24.45 3.59
N TYR A 390 -11.61 24.42 4.83
CA TYR A 390 -12.12 25.34 5.85
C TYR A 390 -11.56 26.72 5.59
N ASN A 391 -12.43 27.73 5.59
CA ASN A 391 -12.14 29.02 4.97
C ASN A 391 -11.11 29.84 5.76
N ASP A 392 -11.23 29.85 7.08
CA ASP A 392 -10.47 30.70 7.99
C ASP A 392 -10.53 30.18 9.43
N GLN A 393 -9.89 30.89 10.35
CA GLN A 393 -9.88 30.59 11.78
C GLN A 393 -11.28 30.55 12.43
N GLU A 394 -12.23 31.36 11.95
CA GLU A 394 -13.60 31.39 12.50
C GLU A 394 -14.42 30.19 12.01
N ASP A 395 -14.22 29.75 10.77
CA ASP A 395 -14.81 28.52 10.24
C ASP A 395 -14.33 27.30 11.04
N VAL A 396 -13.04 27.23 11.36
CA VAL A 396 -12.48 26.20 12.25
C VAL A 396 -13.15 26.23 13.63
N HIS A 397 -13.30 27.41 14.23
CA HIS A 397 -14.00 27.58 15.50
C HIS A 397 -15.46 27.11 15.42
N SER A 398 -16.17 27.53 14.37
CA SER A 398 -17.58 27.21 14.13
C SER A 398 -17.81 25.71 13.94
N VAL A 399 -16.96 25.03 13.17
CA VAL A 399 -17.01 23.57 12.98
C VAL A 399 -16.74 22.84 14.29
N ASN A 400 -15.68 23.23 15.01
CA ASN A 400 -15.32 22.66 16.32
C ASN A 400 -16.49 22.77 17.32
N LYS A 401 -17.14 23.94 17.37
CA LYS A 401 -18.32 24.19 18.21
C LYS A 401 -19.54 23.41 17.73
N GLY A 402 -19.73 23.26 16.42
CA GLY A 402 -20.82 22.50 15.82
C GLY A 402 -20.84 21.04 16.29
N PHE A 403 -19.68 20.36 16.27
CA PHE A 403 -19.58 19.00 16.81
C PHE A 403 -19.99 18.90 18.29
N ASP A 404 -19.58 19.87 19.12
CA ASP A 404 -19.98 19.87 20.54
C ASP A 404 -21.47 20.16 20.72
N LEU A 405 -22.03 21.12 19.98
CA LEU A 405 -23.45 21.48 20.02
C LEU A 405 -24.36 20.30 19.63
N HIS A 406 -23.94 19.53 18.63
CA HIS A 406 -24.70 18.38 18.13
C HIS A 406 -24.33 17.05 18.84
N ASP A 407 -23.40 17.08 19.80
CA ASP A 407 -22.92 15.92 20.56
C ASP A 407 -22.43 14.80 19.61
N ILE A 408 -21.62 15.19 18.62
CA ILE A 408 -20.97 14.32 17.67
C ILE A 408 -19.46 14.30 18.00
N PRO A 409 -18.87 13.14 18.32
CA PRO A 409 -17.46 13.10 18.67
C PRO A 409 -16.56 13.13 17.43
N TYR A 410 -15.43 13.82 17.54
CA TYR A 410 -14.38 13.81 16.53
C TYR A 410 -13.02 14.12 17.19
N ASP A 411 -11.94 13.61 16.63
CA ASP A 411 -10.59 13.79 17.18
C ASP A 411 -9.76 14.81 16.42
N VAL A 412 -9.96 14.94 15.11
CA VAL A 412 -9.05 15.74 14.27
C VAL A 412 -9.81 16.64 13.30
N LEU A 413 -9.47 17.92 13.29
CA LEU A 413 -9.82 18.85 12.21
C LEU A 413 -8.63 18.98 11.25
N TRP A 414 -8.90 19.10 9.96
CA TRP A 414 -7.87 19.15 8.92
C TRP A 414 -7.92 20.46 8.14
N LEU A 415 -6.74 21.01 7.84
CA LEU A 415 -6.58 22.17 6.98
C LEU A 415 -5.84 21.77 5.71
N ASP A 416 -6.59 21.86 4.61
CA ASP A 416 -6.13 21.65 3.24
C ASP A 416 -5.41 22.92 2.71
N ILE A 417 -4.98 22.96 1.46
CA ILE A 417 -3.96 23.87 0.93
C ILE A 417 -4.27 25.37 1.11
N GLU A 418 -5.54 25.78 1.19
CA GLU A 418 -5.91 27.19 1.34
C GLU A 418 -5.57 27.82 2.70
N HIS A 419 -5.03 27.06 3.65
CA HIS A 419 -4.53 27.60 4.92
C HIS A 419 -3.15 28.27 4.80
N THR A 420 -2.42 27.98 3.73
CA THR A 420 -1.06 28.47 3.50
C THR A 420 -1.04 29.87 2.87
N ASP A 421 0.03 30.63 3.05
CA ASP A 421 0.26 31.86 2.29
C ASP A 421 0.62 31.51 0.84
N ASN A 422 -0.36 31.62 -0.06
CA ASN A 422 -0.17 31.41 -1.50
C ASN A 422 0.51 30.07 -1.86
N LYS A 423 0.15 29.00 -1.13
CA LYS A 423 0.70 27.64 -1.34
C LYS A 423 2.20 27.54 -1.06
N LYS A 424 2.71 28.40 -0.18
CA LYS A 424 4.01 28.22 0.48
C LYS A 424 3.81 27.38 1.74
N TYR A 425 4.26 26.13 1.72
CA TYR A 425 4.16 25.25 2.88
C TYR A 425 4.96 25.78 4.08
N PHE A 426 4.64 25.29 5.28
CA PHE A 426 5.18 25.80 6.56
C PHE A 426 4.84 27.29 6.84
N THR A 427 3.81 27.83 6.18
CA THR A 427 3.31 29.19 6.40
C THR A 427 1.80 29.18 6.63
N TRP A 428 1.24 30.33 7.00
CA TRP A 428 -0.19 30.56 7.20
C TRP A 428 -0.63 31.77 6.39
N ASP A 429 -1.81 31.71 5.77
CA ASP A 429 -2.44 32.88 5.16
C ASP A 429 -2.70 33.92 6.27
N PRO A 430 -2.07 35.12 6.21
CA PRO A 430 -2.12 36.08 7.31
C PRO A 430 -3.47 36.76 7.48
N VAL A 431 -4.39 36.64 6.51
CA VAL A 431 -5.74 37.21 6.58
C VAL A 431 -6.73 36.18 7.10
N LYS A 432 -6.65 34.94 6.61
CA LYS A 432 -7.56 33.85 7.01
C LYS A 432 -7.18 33.22 8.34
N PHE A 433 -5.88 33.14 8.63
CA PHE A 433 -5.33 32.53 9.84
C PHE A 433 -4.34 33.48 10.51
N PRO A 434 -4.80 34.63 11.03
CA PRO A 434 -3.94 35.65 11.64
C PRO A 434 -3.32 35.18 12.96
N ASP A 435 -4.01 34.31 13.73
CA ASP A 435 -3.59 33.84 15.05
C ASP A 435 -3.61 32.30 15.15
N PRO A 436 -2.84 31.59 14.30
CA PRO A 436 -2.96 30.14 14.13
C PRO A 436 -2.68 29.36 15.43
N LEU A 437 -1.79 29.88 16.29
CA LEU A 437 -1.50 29.24 17.58
C LEU A 437 -2.70 29.33 18.55
N GLU A 438 -3.44 30.44 18.53
CA GLU A 438 -4.67 30.57 19.32
C GLU A 438 -5.74 29.60 18.81
N MET A 439 -5.93 29.53 17.49
CA MET A 439 -6.82 28.56 16.85
C MET A 439 -6.50 27.12 17.27
N VAL A 440 -5.21 26.75 17.21
CA VAL A 440 -4.72 25.43 17.63
C VAL A 440 -5.06 25.19 19.10
N HIS A 441 -4.74 26.11 20.02
CA HIS A 441 -5.04 25.94 21.44
C HIS A 441 -6.55 25.83 21.73
N ASN A 442 -7.37 26.64 21.05
CA ASN A 442 -8.82 26.59 21.20
C ASN A 442 -9.41 25.25 20.74
N LEU A 443 -8.88 24.68 19.66
CA LEU A 443 -9.26 23.34 19.20
C LEU A 443 -8.78 22.26 20.17
N THR A 444 -7.50 22.28 20.57
CA THR A 444 -6.87 21.19 21.33
C THR A 444 -7.27 21.18 22.81
N ALA A 445 -7.75 22.30 23.35
CA ALA A 445 -8.37 22.36 24.70
C ALA A 445 -9.55 21.38 24.87
N ASN A 446 -10.22 21.01 23.77
CA ASN A 446 -11.29 20.01 23.76
C ASN A 446 -10.80 18.56 23.66
N GLY A 447 -9.47 18.34 23.74
CA GLY A 447 -8.84 17.02 23.59
C GLY A 447 -8.65 16.58 22.13
N ARG A 448 -8.85 17.50 21.18
CA ARG A 448 -8.74 17.30 19.72
C ARG A 448 -7.34 17.62 19.21
N LYS A 449 -7.09 17.35 17.92
CA LYS A 449 -5.86 17.64 17.17
C LYS A 449 -6.16 18.42 15.89
N LEU A 450 -5.13 19.06 15.36
CA LEU A 450 -5.15 19.65 14.02
C LEU A 450 -4.25 18.82 13.09
N VAL A 451 -4.60 18.71 11.82
CA VAL A 451 -3.69 18.27 10.76
C VAL A 451 -3.59 19.37 9.72
N THR A 452 -2.36 19.71 9.31
CA THR A 452 -2.10 20.64 8.20
C THR A 452 -1.46 19.90 7.02
N ILE A 453 -1.88 20.24 5.81
CA ILE A 453 -1.27 19.71 4.58
C ILE A 453 0.09 20.35 4.31
N VAL A 454 1.06 19.54 3.87
CA VAL A 454 2.43 19.93 3.52
C VAL A 454 2.90 19.04 2.37
N ASP A 455 2.92 19.57 1.15
CA ASP A 455 3.23 18.78 -0.06
C ASP A 455 4.70 18.96 -0.51
N PRO A 456 5.26 18.04 -1.32
CA PRO A 456 6.67 18.09 -1.71
C PRO A 456 6.95 18.97 -2.95
N HIS A 457 6.10 19.94 -3.26
CA HIS A 457 6.35 20.91 -4.33
C HIS A 457 6.53 22.32 -3.75
N MET A 458 7.71 22.92 -3.93
CA MET A 458 8.05 24.20 -3.31
C MET A 458 7.90 25.33 -4.32
N LYS A 459 7.04 26.30 -4.00
CA LYS A 459 6.86 27.52 -4.80
C LYS A 459 8.21 28.17 -5.10
N ARG A 460 8.48 28.48 -6.37
CA ARG A 460 9.68 29.22 -6.79
C ARG A 460 9.51 30.71 -6.53
N ASP A 461 9.84 31.13 -5.33
CA ASP A 461 9.77 32.50 -4.85
C ASP A 461 11.02 32.79 -4.00
N SER A 462 11.84 33.75 -4.41
CA SER A 462 13.11 34.06 -3.72
C SER A 462 12.91 34.66 -2.32
N SER A 463 11.70 35.09 -1.98
CA SER A 463 11.34 35.51 -0.62
C SER A 463 10.89 34.35 0.28
N TYR A 464 10.66 33.16 -0.29
CA TYR A 464 10.25 31.99 0.45
C TYR A 464 11.48 31.25 0.99
N PHE A 465 11.62 31.27 2.33
CA PHE A 465 12.80 30.72 3.03
C PHE A 465 13.17 29.28 2.60
N PHE A 466 12.16 28.44 2.32
CA PHE A 466 12.40 27.04 1.99
C PHE A 466 12.99 26.94 0.58
N HIS A 467 12.44 27.71 -0.35
CA HIS A 467 12.93 27.75 -1.72
C HIS A 467 14.35 28.29 -1.80
N GLU A 468 14.60 29.43 -1.15
CA GLU A 468 15.93 30.04 -1.08
C GLU A 468 16.97 29.05 -0.51
N HIS A 469 16.65 28.37 0.60
CA HIS A 469 17.57 27.41 1.19
C HIS A 469 17.83 26.21 0.27
N CYS A 470 16.80 25.65 -0.35
CA CYS A 470 16.95 24.51 -1.23
C CYS A 470 17.72 24.85 -2.52
N GLU A 471 17.54 26.05 -3.05
CA GLU A 471 18.31 26.53 -4.22
C GLU A 471 19.79 26.73 -3.85
N GLN A 472 20.08 27.37 -2.71
CA GLN A 472 21.45 27.64 -2.25
C GLN A 472 22.24 26.37 -1.91
N ASN A 473 21.57 25.30 -1.46
CA ASN A 473 22.21 24.06 -1.00
C ASN A 473 22.08 22.89 -1.97
N ASP A 474 21.57 23.13 -3.19
CA ASP A 474 21.43 22.11 -4.23
C ASP A 474 20.50 20.94 -3.84
N PHE A 475 19.39 21.24 -3.16
CA PHE A 475 18.49 20.24 -2.56
C PHE A 475 17.32 19.80 -3.45
N TYR A 476 17.21 20.37 -4.65
CA TYR A 476 16.15 20.03 -5.59
C TYR A 476 16.56 18.93 -6.57
N VAL A 477 15.57 18.14 -6.98
CA VAL A 477 15.70 17.22 -8.12
C VAL A 477 16.17 17.99 -9.36
N LYS A 478 17.00 17.34 -10.18
CA LYS A 478 17.58 17.93 -11.38
C LYS A 478 16.89 17.43 -12.64
N ASP A 479 16.85 18.27 -13.68
CA ASP A 479 16.52 17.81 -15.02
C ASP A 479 17.70 17.06 -15.66
N LYS A 480 17.49 16.50 -16.86
CA LYS A 480 18.52 15.79 -17.63
C LYS A 480 19.77 16.63 -17.97
N SER A 481 19.69 17.96 -17.88
CA SER A 481 20.84 18.85 -18.11
C SER A 481 21.61 19.18 -16.82
N GLY A 482 21.17 18.64 -15.67
CA GLY A 482 21.75 18.90 -14.36
C GLY A 482 21.25 20.20 -13.71
N LYS A 483 20.26 20.89 -14.28
CA LYS A 483 19.66 22.10 -13.70
C LYS A 483 18.52 21.75 -12.75
N ILE A 484 18.16 22.66 -11.84
CA ILE A 484 17.01 22.45 -10.94
C ILE A 484 15.76 22.23 -11.79
N TYR A 485 15.08 21.09 -11.59
CA TYR A 485 13.84 20.78 -12.26
C TYR A 485 12.74 21.78 -11.85
N GLU A 486 12.00 22.26 -12.83
CA GLU A 486 10.85 23.14 -12.67
C GLU A 486 9.61 22.48 -13.27
N GLY A 487 8.55 22.38 -12.47
CA GLY A 487 7.23 21.91 -12.89
C GLY A 487 6.14 22.85 -12.40
N TRP A 488 4.89 22.53 -12.74
CA TRP A 488 3.71 23.27 -12.30
C TRP A 488 2.90 22.41 -11.33
N CYS A 489 2.48 23.01 -10.22
CA CYS A 489 1.55 22.40 -9.27
C CYS A 489 0.68 23.51 -8.64
N TRP A 490 0.10 23.29 -7.45
CA TRP A 490 -0.76 24.27 -6.77
C TRP A 490 -0.22 25.71 -6.67
N PRO A 491 1.06 25.97 -6.35
CA PRO A 491 1.59 27.33 -6.26
C PRO A 491 1.96 27.95 -7.62
N GLY A 492 1.65 27.29 -8.74
CA GLY A 492 2.17 27.61 -10.07
C GLY A 492 3.54 26.95 -10.27
N SER A 493 4.52 27.73 -10.70
CA SER A 493 5.92 27.28 -10.87
C SER A 493 6.51 26.78 -9.53
N ALA A 494 7.00 25.55 -9.53
CA ALA A 494 7.48 24.83 -8.35
C ALA A 494 8.72 23.97 -8.65
N SER A 495 9.53 23.75 -7.62
CA SER A 495 10.64 22.78 -7.62
C SER A 495 10.42 21.71 -6.56
N TYR A 496 10.96 20.51 -6.77
CA TYR A 496 10.68 19.33 -5.95
C TYR A 496 11.92 18.93 -5.16
N PRO A 497 11.91 18.96 -3.81
CA PRO A 497 13.06 18.53 -3.02
C PRO A 497 13.40 17.07 -3.32
N ASP A 498 14.70 16.76 -3.38
CA ASP A 498 15.15 15.40 -3.64
C ASP A 498 15.24 14.59 -2.33
N PHE A 499 14.14 13.94 -1.98
CA PHE A 499 14.04 13.19 -0.73
C PHE A 499 14.92 11.94 -0.66
N PHE A 500 15.56 11.51 -1.76
CA PHE A 500 16.57 10.46 -1.70
C PHE A 500 17.88 10.94 -1.06
N ASN A 501 18.17 12.24 -1.15
CA ASN A 501 19.29 12.85 -0.45
C ASN A 501 18.99 12.94 1.07
N PRO A 502 19.77 12.28 1.94
CA PRO A 502 19.56 12.34 3.39
C PRO A 502 19.61 13.77 3.95
N ALA A 503 20.43 14.67 3.38
CA ALA A 503 20.51 16.06 3.81
C ALA A 503 19.19 16.83 3.58
N VAL A 504 18.46 16.50 2.50
CA VAL A 504 17.14 17.07 2.23
C VAL A 504 16.13 16.58 3.25
N ARG A 505 16.13 15.28 3.59
CA ARG A 505 15.26 14.74 4.64
C ARG A 505 15.56 15.35 6.01
N ASP A 506 16.83 15.61 6.32
CA ASP A 506 17.26 16.27 7.54
C ASP A 506 16.76 17.72 7.60
N TYR A 507 16.90 18.47 6.50
CA TYR A 507 16.38 19.83 6.41
C TYR A 507 14.86 19.86 6.52
N TRP A 508 14.16 19.02 5.76
CA TRP A 508 12.70 18.86 5.83
C TRP A 508 12.23 18.58 7.26
N ALA A 509 12.84 17.58 7.93
CA ALA A 509 12.54 17.25 9.31
C ALA A 509 12.74 18.44 10.26
N SER A 510 13.81 19.22 10.07
CA SER A 510 14.09 20.40 10.89
C SER A 510 13.01 21.48 10.80
N ARG A 511 12.29 21.56 9.67
CA ARG A 511 11.23 22.55 9.47
C ARG A 511 10.00 22.34 10.33
N PHE A 512 9.80 21.14 10.88
CA PHE A 512 8.71 20.85 11.80
C PHE A 512 8.98 21.26 13.25
N ALA A 513 10.17 21.80 13.56
CA ALA A 513 10.44 22.36 14.88
C ALA A 513 9.48 23.52 15.17
N LEU A 514 9.03 23.65 16.43
CA LEU A 514 7.97 24.61 16.80
C LEU A 514 8.39 26.09 16.61
N ASP A 515 9.70 26.36 16.67
CA ASP A 515 10.29 27.68 16.38
C ASP A 515 10.51 27.92 14.87
N LYS A 516 10.26 26.92 14.02
CA LYS A 516 10.43 26.99 12.56
C LYS A 516 9.12 26.89 11.80
N TYR A 517 8.16 26.13 12.32
CA TYR A 517 6.78 26.11 11.87
C TYR A 517 5.92 26.83 12.90
N GLU A 518 6.11 28.15 12.96
CA GLU A 518 5.37 29.04 13.87
C GLU A 518 3.86 28.89 13.66
N GLY A 519 3.08 29.05 14.72
CA GLY A 519 1.63 28.79 14.69
C GLY A 519 1.22 27.34 14.99
N THR A 520 2.18 26.42 15.16
CA THR A 520 1.91 25.01 15.50
C THR A 520 2.22 24.66 16.96
N SER A 521 1.78 23.47 17.37
CA SER A 521 2.07 22.86 18.69
C SER A 521 2.33 21.36 18.53
N LEU A 522 2.62 20.66 19.64
CA LEU A 522 2.77 19.20 19.63
C LEU A 522 1.48 18.43 19.28
N ASP A 523 0.33 19.11 19.28
CA ASP A 523 -0.97 18.56 18.91
C ASP A 523 -1.37 18.82 17.44
N VAL A 524 -0.47 19.41 16.64
CA VAL A 524 -0.64 19.63 15.20
C VAL A 524 0.13 18.57 14.44
N TYR A 525 -0.50 17.81 13.55
CA TYR A 525 0.10 16.74 12.75
C TYR A 525 0.05 17.09 11.26
N THR A 526 0.47 16.17 10.40
CA THR A 526 0.76 16.49 9.00
C THR A 526 0.05 15.55 8.03
N TRP A 527 -0.35 16.11 6.91
CA TRP A 527 -0.81 15.39 5.73
C TRP A 527 0.19 15.68 4.61
N ASN A 528 0.78 14.64 4.03
CA ASN A 528 1.57 14.76 2.80
C ASN A 528 0.69 14.30 1.64
N ASP A 529 0.30 15.24 0.78
CA ASP A 529 -0.39 14.96 -0.47
C ASP A 529 0.54 15.20 -1.66
N MET A 530 0.06 14.91 -2.86
CA MET A 530 0.73 15.24 -4.12
C MET A 530 2.17 14.67 -4.22
N ASN A 531 2.43 13.59 -3.48
CA ASN A 531 3.76 13.06 -3.22
C ASN A 531 4.13 11.88 -4.11
N GLU A 532 3.43 11.67 -5.21
CA GLU A 532 3.77 10.68 -6.24
C GLU A 532 5.18 10.86 -6.84
N PRO A 533 5.66 12.06 -7.26
CA PRO A 533 5.12 13.43 -7.12
C PRO A 533 4.13 13.84 -8.21
N SER A 534 3.09 14.58 -7.84
CA SER A 534 2.14 15.16 -8.81
C SER A 534 2.71 16.44 -9.45
N VAL A 535 2.81 16.43 -10.77
CA VAL A 535 3.34 17.52 -11.61
C VAL A 535 2.34 17.80 -12.73
N PHE A 536 1.56 18.87 -12.63
CA PHE A 536 0.41 19.12 -13.51
C PHE A 536 0.75 19.22 -15.00
N ASN A 537 1.96 19.72 -15.31
CA ASN A 537 2.45 19.84 -16.68
C ASN A 537 3.47 18.75 -17.05
N GLY A 538 3.64 17.73 -16.20
CA GLY A 538 4.52 16.59 -16.44
C GLY A 538 3.84 15.48 -17.26
N PRO A 539 4.61 14.53 -17.80
CA PRO A 539 4.03 13.35 -18.42
C PRO A 539 3.24 12.56 -17.39
N GLU A 540 2.01 12.16 -17.72
CA GLU A 540 1.15 11.36 -16.82
C GLU A 540 0.96 12.02 -15.44
N VAL A 541 0.95 13.36 -15.40
CA VAL A 541 0.83 14.16 -14.18
C VAL A 541 1.93 13.86 -13.16
N THR A 542 3.12 13.45 -13.60
CA THR A 542 4.27 13.22 -12.74
C THR A 542 5.58 13.68 -13.37
N MET A 543 6.69 13.50 -12.66
CA MET A 543 8.00 14.00 -13.06
C MET A 543 8.57 13.23 -14.28
N PRO A 544 9.29 13.89 -15.20
CA PRO A 544 9.94 13.23 -16.31
C PRO A 544 10.91 12.14 -15.86
N LYS A 545 10.89 10.99 -16.55
CA LYS A 545 11.69 9.81 -16.23
C LYS A 545 13.20 10.06 -16.19
N ASP A 546 13.69 10.99 -17.01
CA ASP A 546 15.11 11.36 -17.12
C ASP A 546 15.55 12.49 -16.18
N CYS A 547 14.71 12.88 -15.20
CA CYS A 547 15.15 13.70 -14.08
C CYS A 547 16.15 12.94 -13.21
N LEU A 548 17.09 13.64 -12.60
CA LEU A 548 18.20 13.06 -11.85
C LEU A 548 18.04 13.31 -10.35
N HIS A 549 18.19 12.23 -9.59
CA HIS A 549 18.17 12.19 -8.13
C HIS A 549 19.57 11.93 -7.56
N TYR A 550 19.67 12.05 -6.26
CA TYR A 550 20.84 11.75 -5.44
C TYR A 550 21.47 10.40 -5.82
N GLY A 551 22.79 10.38 -5.96
CA GLY A 551 23.53 9.20 -6.42
C GLY A 551 23.56 9.02 -7.94
N GLY A 552 22.96 9.94 -8.72
CA GLY A 552 22.94 9.87 -10.18
C GLY A 552 21.91 8.89 -10.74
N TYR A 553 20.91 8.52 -9.92
CA TYR A 553 19.78 7.71 -10.36
C TYR A 553 18.78 8.56 -11.15
N GLU A 554 18.15 7.96 -12.16
CA GLU A 554 17.07 8.61 -12.89
C GLU A 554 15.76 8.50 -12.09
N HIS A 555 14.81 9.38 -12.35
CA HIS A 555 13.49 9.31 -11.74
C HIS A 555 12.82 7.96 -12.02
N ARG A 556 13.01 7.38 -13.21
CA ARG A 556 12.53 6.04 -13.55
C ARG A 556 13.01 4.94 -12.59
N ASP A 557 14.17 5.09 -11.99
CA ASP A 557 14.78 4.09 -11.11
C ASP A 557 14.10 4.05 -9.73
N VAL A 558 13.54 5.18 -9.30
CA VAL A 558 13.15 5.43 -7.90
C VAL A 558 11.73 5.96 -7.73
N HIS A 559 11.00 6.17 -8.83
CA HIS A 559 9.71 6.85 -8.88
C HIS A 559 8.73 6.40 -7.80
N ASN A 560 8.43 5.10 -7.71
CA ASN A 560 7.42 4.59 -6.77
C ASN A 560 7.81 4.78 -5.30
N MET A 561 9.08 5.05 -5.00
CA MET A 561 9.56 5.29 -3.63
C MET A 561 9.58 6.76 -3.22
N TYR A 562 9.44 7.71 -4.16
CA TYR A 562 9.55 9.14 -3.86
C TYR A 562 8.59 9.54 -2.72
N GLY A 563 7.32 9.15 -2.81
CA GLY A 563 6.32 9.42 -1.78
C GLY A 563 6.66 8.86 -0.40
N MET A 564 7.20 7.63 -0.34
CA MET A 564 7.65 7.03 0.92
C MET A 564 8.77 7.86 1.58
N MET A 565 9.72 8.37 0.79
CA MET A 565 10.84 9.19 1.30
C MET A 565 10.39 10.56 1.84
N VAL A 566 9.33 11.14 1.25
CA VAL A 566 8.68 12.37 1.78
C VAL A 566 8.15 12.11 3.19
N VAL A 567 7.38 11.03 3.35
CA VAL A 567 6.72 10.69 4.62
C VAL A 567 7.74 10.33 5.69
N GLU A 568 8.81 9.60 5.34
CA GLU A 568 9.92 9.31 6.27
C GLU A 568 10.49 10.62 6.85
N GLY A 569 10.76 11.61 6.00
CA GLY A 569 11.24 12.93 6.43
C GLY A 569 10.26 13.63 7.37
N THR A 570 8.97 13.63 7.04
CA THR A 570 7.90 14.24 7.87
C THR A 570 7.81 13.58 9.23
N ILE A 571 7.83 12.24 9.28
CA ILE A 571 7.82 11.45 10.51
C ILE A 571 9.02 11.79 11.38
N ARG A 572 10.20 11.86 10.79
CA ARG A 572 11.42 12.27 11.51
C ARG A 572 11.25 13.67 12.11
N GLY A 573 10.69 14.63 11.37
CA GLY A 573 10.40 15.97 11.89
C GLY A 573 9.46 15.96 13.10
N GLN A 574 8.38 15.19 13.04
CA GLN A 574 7.43 15.07 14.15
C GLN A 574 8.02 14.37 15.38
N LEU A 575 8.89 13.37 15.19
CA LEU A 575 9.64 12.74 16.27
C LEU A 575 10.59 13.74 16.93
N MET A 576 11.39 14.45 16.12
CA MET A 576 12.37 15.44 16.57
C MET A 576 11.74 16.58 17.38
N ARG A 577 10.66 17.19 16.89
CA ARG A 577 10.00 18.31 17.59
C ARG A 577 9.42 17.93 18.96
N SER A 578 9.12 16.64 19.19
CA SER A 578 8.66 16.14 20.49
C SER A 578 9.81 15.70 21.41
N GLY A 579 11.06 15.77 20.93
CA GLY A 579 12.22 15.19 21.61
C GLY A 579 12.16 13.67 21.70
N TYR A 580 11.60 13.00 20.68
CA TYR A 580 11.40 11.55 20.61
C TYR A 580 10.55 11.00 21.78
N LYS A 581 9.54 11.77 22.21
CA LYS A 581 8.63 11.37 23.29
C LYS A 581 7.27 10.92 22.78
N LEU A 582 6.76 11.55 21.73
CA LEU A 582 5.43 11.29 21.19
C LEU A 582 5.52 10.50 19.91
N ARG A 583 4.54 9.61 19.70
CA ARG A 583 4.34 8.97 18.41
C ARG A 583 3.92 10.01 17.36
N PRO A 584 4.39 9.88 16.12
CA PRO A 584 3.96 10.76 15.04
C PRO A 584 2.60 10.31 14.47
N PHE A 585 1.99 11.18 13.65
CA PHE A 585 0.88 10.83 12.76
C PHE A 585 1.06 11.60 11.46
N VAL A 586 1.12 10.86 10.36
CA VAL A 586 1.16 11.41 9.01
C VAL A 586 0.19 10.59 8.15
N LEU A 587 -0.59 11.28 7.32
CA LEU A 587 -1.34 10.68 6.23
C LEU A 587 -0.60 10.94 4.92
N SER A 588 -0.49 9.92 4.07
CA SER A 588 0.17 9.99 2.77
C SER A 588 -0.75 9.53 1.64
N ARG A 589 -0.69 10.19 0.48
CA ARG A 589 -1.38 9.72 -0.72
C ARG A 589 -0.57 8.63 -1.40
N SER A 590 0.68 8.95 -1.70
CA SER A 590 1.60 8.03 -2.35
C SER A 590 2.36 7.18 -1.35
N PHE A 591 2.63 5.92 -1.71
CA PHE A 591 3.30 4.96 -0.86
C PHE A 591 4.01 3.87 -1.67
N PHE A 592 5.00 3.25 -1.04
CA PHE A 592 5.69 2.04 -1.49
C PHE A 592 5.70 0.95 -0.41
N ALA A 593 6.18 -0.25 -0.75
CA ALA A 593 6.54 -1.26 0.24
C ALA A 593 7.45 -0.68 1.34
N GLY A 594 7.03 -0.79 2.61
CA GLY A 594 7.71 -0.19 3.76
C GLY A 594 7.03 1.07 4.32
N SER A 595 6.10 1.69 3.59
CA SER A 595 5.40 2.92 4.01
C SER A 595 4.55 2.73 5.26
N GLN A 596 4.16 1.50 5.59
CA GLN A 596 3.44 1.20 6.83
C GLN A 596 4.19 1.63 8.09
N ARG A 597 5.52 1.76 8.01
CA ARG A 597 6.37 2.26 9.11
C ARG A 597 6.12 3.74 9.40
N PHE A 598 5.55 4.48 8.45
CA PHE A 598 5.60 5.94 8.41
C PHE A 598 4.24 6.63 8.40
N GLY A 599 3.10 5.92 8.39
CA GLY A 599 1.82 6.60 8.51
C GLY A 599 0.60 5.82 8.08
N ALA A 600 -0.51 6.56 7.98
CA ALA A 600 -1.73 6.12 7.34
C ALA A 600 -1.71 6.44 5.84
N VAL A 601 -2.52 5.74 5.06
CA VAL A 601 -2.79 6.05 3.65
C VAL A 601 -4.29 6.15 3.41
N TRP A 602 -4.70 6.80 2.32
CA TRP A 602 -6.08 6.76 1.85
C TRP A 602 -6.14 6.57 0.35
N THR A 603 -7.30 6.13 -0.15
CA THR A 603 -7.48 5.73 -1.56
C THR A 603 -7.66 6.90 -2.55
N GLY A 604 -7.04 8.03 -2.26
CA GLY A 604 -7.10 9.26 -3.05
C GLY A 604 -8.51 9.78 -3.32
N ASP A 605 -8.66 10.38 -4.49
CA ASP A 605 -9.78 11.27 -4.85
C ASP A 605 -10.96 10.47 -5.43
N ASN A 606 -11.65 9.72 -4.56
CA ASN A 606 -12.82 8.93 -4.91
C ASN A 606 -14.07 9.79 -5.22
N ILE A 607 -15.11 9.17 -5.81
CA ILE A 607 -16.33 9.88 -6.22
C ILE A 607 -17.49 9.60 -5.24
N ALA A 608 -18.34 10.60 -5.00
CA ALA A 608 -19.55 10.48 -4.19
C ALA A 608 -20.67 9.67 -4.86
N ASP A 609 -20.44 8.38 -5.09
CA ASP A 609 -21.43 7.42 -5.58
C ASP A 609 -21.35 6.06 -4.85
N TRP A 610 -22.29 5.17 -5.19
CA TRP A 610 -22.43 3.85 -4.55
C TRP A 610 -21.34 2.87 -4.97
N GLU A 611 -20.80 2.98 -6.18
CA GLU A 611 -19.78 2.04 -6.65
C GLU A 611 -18.43 2.33 -5.99
N HIS A 612 -18.10 3.60 -5.76
CA HIS A 612 -16.93 3.98 -4.95
C HIS A 612 -17.10 3.64 -3.46
N LEU A 613 -18.32 3.65 -2.92
CA LEU A 613 -18.56 3.10 -1.58
C LEU A 613 -18.31 1.58 -1.57
N ALA A 614 -18.75 0.85 -2.59
CA ALA A 614 -18.56 -0.59 -2.70
C ALA A 614 -17.08 -0.97 -2.88
N ILE A 615 -16.36 -0.30 -3.80
CA ILE A 615 -14.95 -0.59 -4.13
C ILE A 615 -13.99 -0.29 -2.97
N ALA A 616 -14.39 0.56 -2.02
CA ALA A 616 -13.59 0.83 -0.84
C ALA A 616 -13.27 -0.46 -0.06
N VAL A 617 -14.16 -1.47 -0.04
CA VAL A 617 -13.88 -2.73 0.66
C VAL A 617 -12.71 -3.51 0.02
N PRO A 618 -12.74 -3.89 -1.28
CA PRO A 618 -11.63 -4.59 -1.91
C PRO A 618 -10.32 -3.81 -1.88
N MET A 619 -10.33 -2.49 -2.07
CA MET A 619 -9.12 -1.65 -2.01
C MET A 619 -8.47 -1.67 -0.62
N LEU A 620 -9.28 -1.55 0.45
CA LEU A 620 -8.74 -1.58 1.81
C LEU A 620 -8.29 -3.00 2.23
N LEU A 621 -8.91 -4.05 1.69
CA LEU A 621 -8.46 -5.42 1.88
C LEU A 621 -7.12 -5.67 1.17
N SER A 622 -6.94 -5.19 -0.06
CA SER A 622 -5.67 -5.33 -0.80
C SER A 622 -4.52 -4.60 -0.10
N LEU A 623 -4.74 -3.37 0.36
CA LEU A 623 -3.78 -2.63 1.18
C LEU A 623 -3.46 -3.36 2.50
N SER A 624 -4.48 -3.87 3.19
CA SER A 624 -4.32 -4.56 4.47
C SER A 624 -3.47 -5.82 4.36
N VAL A 625 -3.71 -6.68 3.36
CA VAL A 625 -2.91 -7.90 3.17
C VAL A 625 -1.50 -7.59 2.65
N SER A 626 -1.33 -6.49 1.94
CA SER A 626 -0.02 -5.97 1.48
C SER A 626 0.74 -5.18 2.54
N GLY A 627 0.38 -5.32 3.81
CA GLY A 627 1.13 -4.74 4.93
C GLY A 627 0.89 -3.25 5.17
N ILE A 628 -0.09 -2.61 4.50
CA ILE A 628 -0.52 -1.22 4.72
C ILE A 628 -1.90 -1.21 5.43
N PRO A 629 -1.99 -1.64 6.71
CA PRO A 629 -3.27 -1.81 7.40
C PRO A 629 -3.93 -0.51 7.86
N PHE A 630 -3.19 0.60 7.92
CA PHE A 630 -3.74 1.89 8.37
C PHE A 630 -4.28 2.67 7.18
N CYS A 631 -5.29 2.11 6.53
CA CYS A 631 -5.87 2.61 5.29
C CYS A 631 -7.34 3.02 5.46
N GLY A 632 -7.83 3.92 4.60
CA GLY A 632 -9.24 4.33 4.54
C GLY A 632 -9.61 4.96 3.20
N ALA A 633 -10.89 5.23 3.00
CA ALA A 633 -11.40 5.99 1.85
C ALA A 633 -12.16 7.22 2.36
N ASP A 634 -12.22 8.28 1.56
CA ASP A 634 -12.89 9.51 1.99
C ASP A 634 -14.40 9.30 2.13
N VAL A 635 -14.90 9.53 3.34
CA VAL A 635 -16.29 9.29 3.70
C VAL A 635 -17.19 10.34 3.07
N GLY A 636 -18.09 9.86 2.23
CA GLY A 636 -18.97 10.65 1.39
C GLY A 636 -18.49 10.83 -0.04
N GLY A 637 -17.26 10.43 -0.37
CA GLY A 637 -16.64 10.55 -1.69
C GLY A 637 -16.13 11.96 -1.98
N PHE A 638 -14.88 12.12 -2.38
CA PHE A 638 -14.22 13.42 -2.56
C PHE A 638 -14.92 14.31 -3.59
N PHE A 639 -15.11 13.81 -4.81
CA PHE A 639 -15.85 14.51 -5.87
C PHE A 639 -17.36 14.36 -5.71
N ASN A 640 -18.12 15.29 -6.30
CA ASN A 640 -19.59 15.29 -6.33
C ASN A 640 -20.28 15.42 -4.95
N ASN A 641 -21.61 15.52 -4.96
CA ASN A 641 -22.42 15.66 -3.74
C ASN A 641 -23.23 14.37 -3.50
N PRO A 642 -22.96 13.61 -2.44
CA PRO A 642 -23.76 12.42 -2.13
C PRO A 642 -25.16 12.83 -1.69
N ASN A 643 -26.15 11.99 -2.00
CA ASN A 643 -27.46 12.12 -1.34
C ASN A 643 -27.37 11.66 0.13
N THR A 644 -28.43 11.92 0.91
CA THR A 644 -28.43 11.61 2.35
C THR A 644 -28.34 10.12 2.65
N GLU A 645 -28.90 9.26 1.80
CA GLU A 645 -28.81 7.80 1.94
C GLU A 645 -27.36 7.32 1.78
N LEU A 646 -26.71 7.70 0.68
CA LEU A 646 -25.32 7.35 0.39
C LEU A 646 -24.38 7.87 1.48
N LEU A 647 -24.52 9.14 1.88
CA LEU A 647 -23.71 9.71 2.96
C LEU A 647 -23.89 8.92 4.26
N THR A 648 -25.13 8.57 4.61
CA THR A 648 -25.43 7.76 5.80
C THR A 648 -24.74 6.39 5.73
N ARG A 649 -24.87 5.68 4.60
CA ARG A 649 -24.23 4.37 4.41
C ARG A 649 -22.71 4.46 4.43
N TRP A 650 -22.13 5.56 3.94
CA TRP A 650 -20.70 5.77 3.98
C TRP A 650 -20.18 5.97 5.41
N TYR A 651 -20.87 6.75 6.24
CA TYR A 651 -20.50 6.87 7.66
C TYR A 651 -20.63 5.54 8.40
N GLN A 652 -21.60 4.70 8.04
CA GLN A 652 -21.74 3.35 8.61
C GLN A 652 -20.58 2.44 8.22
N ALA A 653 -20.17 2.45 6.94
CA ALA A 653 -19.02 1.68 6.46
C ALA A 653 -17.70 2.18 7.06
N GLY A 654 -17.44 3.50 6.97
CA GLY A 654 -16.21 4.13 7.43
C GLY A 654 -15.97 3.99 8.94
N ALA A 655 -17.03 3.94 9.75
CA ALA A 655 -16.92 3.68 11.19
C ALA A 655 -16.23 2.34 11.51
N PHE A 656 -16.25 1.38 10.58
CA PHE A 656 -15.65 0.06 10.69
C PHE A 656 -14.44 -0.15 9.76
N GLN A 657 -13.88 0.91 9.17
CA GLN A 657 -12.63 0.88 8.38
C GLN A 657 -11.45 1.47 9.19
N PRO A 658 -10.19 1.05 8.96
CA PRO A 658 -9.06 1.41 9.84
C PRO A 658 -8.83 2.92 10.00
N PHE A 659 -8.73 3.67 8.90
CA PHE A 659 -8.68 5.13 8.90
C PHE A 659 -10.05 5.72 8.53
N PHE A 660 -10.55 6.67 9.33
CA PHE A 660 -11.92 7.17 9.24
C PHE A 660 -11.97 8.70 9.12
N ARG A 661 -12.01 9.19 7.88
CA ARG A 661 -12.02 10.62 7.54
C ARG A 661 -13.18 10.98 6.63
N GLY A 662 -13.95 12.01 7.00
CA GLY A 662 -14.80 12.73 6.05
C GLY A 662 -13.99 13.83 5.38
N HIS A 663 -13.92 13.84 4.06
CA HIS A 663 -13.22 14.85 3.25
C HIS A 663 -14.04 15.16 2.00
N ALA A 664 -13.81 16.30 1.33
CA ALA A 664 -14.64 16.76 0.22
C ALA A 664 -13.90 17.76 -0.67
N HIS A 665 -14.12 17.69 -1.98
CA HIS A 665 -13.54 18.60 -2.97
C HIS A 665 -14.07 20.04 -2.83
N LEU A 666 -13.30 21.02 -3.35
CA LEU A 666 -13.58 22.47 -3.26
C LEU A 666 -15.00 22.86 -3.70
N HIS A 667 -15.48 22.27 -4.80
CA HIS A 667 -16.76 22.61 -5.42
C HIS A 667 -17.97 21.87 -4.81
N THR A 668 -17.76 21.08 -3.76
CA THR A 668 -18.86 20.38 -3.06
C THR A 668 -19.57 21.31 -2.07
N LYS A 669 -20.84 21.00 -1.80
CA LYS A 669 -21.57 21.61 -0.69
C LYS A 669 -20.91 21.23 0.64
N ARG A 670 -21.08 22.09 1.64
CA ARG A 670 -20.76 21.73 3.03
C ARG A 670 -21.60 20.52 3.45
N ARG A 671 -20.97 19.59 4.15
CA ARG A 671 -21.56 18.30 4.55
C ARG A 671 -21.08 17.83 5.92
N GLU A 672 -20.75 18.76 6.80
CA GLU A 672 -20.58 18.44 8.21
C GLU A 672 -21.83 17.69 8.73
N PRO A 673 -21.66 16.68 9.60
CA PRO A 673 -22.71 15.73 9.99
C PRO A 673 -24.05 16.28 10.50
N TRP A 674 -24.15 17.57 10.84
CA TRP A 674 -25.35 18.22 11.38
C TRP A 674 -26.14 19.04 10.35
N LEU A 675 -25.68 19.11 9.10
CA LEU A 675 -26.31 19.93 8.06
C LEU A 675 -27.52 19.28 7.38
N PHE A 676 -27.88 18.05 7.77
CA PHE A 676 -28.94 17.26 7.14
C PHE A 676 -30.19 17.20 8.02
N ASP A 677 -31.20 16.45 7.59
CA ASP A 677 -32.41 16.22 8.37
C ASP A 677 -32.14 15.42 9.65
N GLU A 678 -33.09 15.46 10.59
CA GLU A 678 -32.92 14.86 11.93
C GLU A 678 -32.61 13.35 11.88
N GLN A 679 -33.22 12.61 10.93
CA GLN A 679 -33.00 11.18 10.82
C GLN A 679 -31.57 10.89 10.35
N THR A 680 -31.12 11.54 9.28
CA THR A 680 -29.74 11.39 8.78
C THR A 680 -28.72 11.81 9.84
N ASN A 681 -28.89 12.96 10.48
CA ASN A 681 -27.99 13.43 11.53
C ASN A 681 -27.89 12.43 12.69
N LYS A 682 -29.02 11.86 13.13
CA LYS A 682 -29.08 10.87 14.21
C LYS A 682 -28.32 9.59 13.84
N ILE A 683 -28.46 9.10 12.62
CA ILE A 683 -27.79 7.86 12.18
C ILE A 683 -26.30 8.09 12.02
N ILE A 684 -25.87 9.19 11.38
CA ILE A 684 -24.45 9.54 11.23
C ILE A 684 -23.79 9.66 12.62
N LYS A 685 -24.42 10.41 13.54
CA LYS A 685 -23.98 10.52 14.93
C LYS A 685 -23.86 9.15 15.61
N ALA A 686 -24.83 8.26 15.40
CA ALA A 686 -24.80 6.91 15.98
C ALA A 686 -23.64 6.06 15.42
N SER A 687 -23.38 6.14 14.11
CA SER A 687 -22.25 5.46 13.46
C SER A 687 -20.91 5.94 14.02
N ILE A 688 -20.73 7.26 14.13
CA ILE A 688 -19.51 7.86 14.70
C ILE A 688 -19.38 7.44 16.17
N LYS A 689 -20.43 7.58 17.00
CA LYS A 689 -20.38 7.12 18.40
C LYS A 689 -20.04 5.63 18.51
N LYS A 690 -20.55 4.80 17.60
CA LYS A 690 -20.23 3.37 17.57
C LYS A 690 -18.72 3.16 17.37
N ARG A 691 -18.07 3.83 16.41
CA ARG A 691 -16.60 3.83 16.27
C ARG A 691 -15.90 4.16 17.60
N TYR A 692 -16.30 5.24 18.28
CA TYR A 692 -15.72 5.61 19.58
C TYR A 692 -15.85 4.52 20.63
N THR A 693 -17.00 3.83 20.70
CA THR A 693 -17.18 2.74 21.67
C THR A 693 -16.28 1.53 21.41
N TYR A 694 -15.88 1.29 20.15
CA TYR A 694 -14.99 0.20 19.73
C TYR A 694 -13.52 0.59 19.65
N LEU A 695 -13.13 1.84 19.99
CA LEU A 695 -11.72 2.25 20.03
C LEU A 695 -10.80 1.31 20.83
N PRO A 696 -11.20 0.76 22.00
CA PRO A 696 -10.36 -0.23 22.69
C PRO A 696 -10.04 -1.46 21.85
N TYR A 697 -10.99 -1.94 21.05
CA TYR A 697 -10.80 -3.09 20.18
C TYR A 697 -9.87 -2.73 19.02
N TRP A 698 -10.15 -1.64 18.30
CA TRP A 698 -9.27 -1.12 17.24
C TRP A 698 -7.83 -0.95 17.72
N TYR A 699 -7.65 -0.32 18.88
CA TYR A 699 -6.33 -0.06 19.45
C TYR A 699 -5.59 -1.35 19.82
N THR A 700 -6.33 -2.36 20.31
CA THR A 700 -5.77 -3.69 20.57
C THR A 700 -5.35 -4.37 19.27
N LEU A 701 -6.15 -4.29 18.20
CA LEU A 701 -5.79 -4.87 16.91
C LEU A 701 -4.54 -4.24 16.29
N PHE A 702 -4.37 -2.92 16.41
CA PHE A 702 -3.14 -2.27 15.94
C PHE A 702 -1.91 -2.65 16.78
N TYR A 703 -2.08 -2.88 18.09
CA TYR A 703 -1.00 -3.44 18.91
C TYR A 703 -0.65 -4.87 18.48
N GLU A 704 -1.65 -5.71 18.25
CA GLU A 704 -1.44 -7.08 17.73
C GLU A 704 -0.75 -7.06 16.37
N HIS A 705 -1.13 -6.15 15.48
CA HIS A 705 -0.47 -5.95 14.20
C HIS A 705 1.01 -5.60 14.38
N GLU A 706 1.36 -4.62 15.22
CA GLU A 706 2.76 -4.26 15.46
C GLU A 706 3.59 -5.46 15.97
N LYS A 707 2.98 -6.41 16.67
CA LYS A 707 3.67 -7.63 17.13
C LYS A 707 3.74 -8.71 16.06
N THR A 708 2.67 -8.94 15.31
CA THR A 708 2.48 -10.14 14.48
C THR A 708 2.44 -9.90 12.98
N ALA A 709 2.39 -8.63 12.54
CA ALA A 709 2.08 -8.16 11.19
C ALA A 709 0.66 -8.49 10.68
N VAL A 710 -0.15 -9.24 11.42
CA VAL A 710 -1.53 -9.57 11.01
C VAL A 710 -2.38 -8.30 11.00
N PRO A 711 -3.06 -7.94 9.89
CA PRO A 711 -3.76 -6.65 9.79
C PRO A 711 -5.02 -6.60 10.68
N PRO A 712 -5.45 -5.42 11.15
CA PRO A 712 -6.72 -5.23 11.86
C PRO A 712 -7.94 -5.56 10.99
N MET A 713 -7.97 -5.15 9.73
CA MET A 713 -9.02 -5.48 8.75
C MET A 713 -8.56 -6.67 7.91
N ARG A 714 -9.35 -7.74 7.86
CA ARG A 714 -8.94 -9.04 7.29
C ARG A 714 -9.96 -9.56 6.30
N PRO A 715 -9.53 -10.16 5.18
CA PRO A 715 -10.43 -10.99 4.37
C PRO A 715 -10.80 -12.27 5.13
N LEU A 716 -11.96 -12.84 4.84
CA LEU A 716 -12.45 -14.01 5.56
C LEU A 716 -11.51 -15.22 5.43
N TRP A 717 -10.91 -15.43 4.27
CA TRP A 717 -9.99 -16.56 4.03
C TRP A 717 -8.74 -16.55 4.93
N MET A 718 -8.41 -15.42 5.58
CA MET A 718 -7.31 -15.35 6.53
C MET A 718 -7.63 -16.09 7.83
N GLU A 719 -8.89 -16.09 8.28
CA GLU A 719 -9.36 -16.84 9.46
C GLU A 719 -9.95 -18.20 9.07
N TYR A 720 -10.43 -18.33 7.84
CA TYR A 720 -11.06 -19.54 7.30
C TYR A 720 -10.32 -20.03 6.04
N PRO A 721 -9.03 -20.41 6.13
CA PRO A 721 -8.21 -20.72 4.96
C PRO A 721 -8.63 -21.98 4.21
N GLN A 722 -9.51 -22.81 4.76
CA GLN A 722 -10.01 -24.01 4.07
C GLN A 722 -11.39 -23.79 3.42
N ASP A 723 -12.00 -22.62 3.61
CA ASP A 723 -13.32 -22.29 3.08
C ASP A 723 -13.19 -21.59 1.72
N GLY A 724 -13.32 -22.37 0.64
CA GLY A 724 -13.14 -21.89 -0.73
C GLY A 724 -14.12 -20.79 -1.16
N GLU A 725 -15.31 -20.73 -0.57
CA GLU A 725 -16.31 -19.67 -0.85
C GLU A 725 -15.79 -18.28 -0.46
N THR A 726 -14.82 -18.22 0.46
CA THR A 726 -14.28 -16.95 0.96
C THR A 726 -13.17 -16.36 0.09
N PHE A 727 -12.69 -17.09 -0.93
CA PHE A 727 -11.47 -16.70 -1.66
C PHE A 727 -11.71 -15.52 -2.61
N SER A 728 -12.88 -15.42 -3.23
CA SER A 728 -13.24 -14.30 -4.12
C SER A 728 -14.05 -13.20 -3.43
N MET A 729 -14.31 -13.36 -2.13
CA MET A 729 -15.22 -12.48 -1.39
C MET A 729 -14.57 -11.16 -1.01
N ASP A 730 -15.22 -10.06 -1.37
CA ASP A 730 -14.70 -8.70 -1.15
C ASP A 730 -15.76 -7.67 -0.77
N ASN A 731 -16.98 -8.11 -0.46
CA ASN A 731 -18.08 -7.28 0.03
C ASN A 731 -18.30 -7.35 1.55
N GLN A 732 -17.55 -8.21 2.25
CA GLN A 732 -17.56 -8.35 3.71
C GLN A 732 -16.17 -8.70 4.23
N TYR A 733 -15.89 -8.34 5.48
CA TYR A 733 -14.57 -8.46 6.07
C TYR A 733 -14.65 -8.72 7.57
N LEU A 734 -13.53 -9.14 8.15
CA LEU A 734 -13.36 -9.27 9.58
C LEU A 734 -12.56 -8.09 10.14
N LEU A 735 -12.95 -7.61 11.31
CA LEU A 735 -12.07 -6.85 12.20
C LEU A 735 -11.52 -7.80 13.24
N GLY A 736 -10.20 -7.91 13.25
CA GLY A 736 -9.50 -8.96 13.98
C GLY A 736 -10.02 -10.33 13.56
N ASP A 737 -10.19 -11.20 14.54
CA ASP A 737 -10.83 -12.50 14.37
C ASP A 737 -12.28 -12.50 14.91
N SER A 738 -12.79 -11.37 15.42
CA SER A 738 -13.96 -11.37 16.29
C SER A 738 -15.21 -10.73 15.68
N ILE A 739 -15.08 -9.75 14.78
CA ILE A 739 -16.22 -8.99 14.25
C ILE A 739 -16.29 -9.15 12.74
N LEU A 740 -17.40 -9.65 12.21
CA LEU A 740 -17.73 -9.64 10.79
C LEU A 740 -18.55 -8.40 10.46
N VAL A 741 -18.18 -7.70 9.39
CA VAL A 741 -18.83 -6.50 8.90
C VAL A 741 -19.23 -6.71 7.45
N HIS A 742 -20.50 -6.46 7.13
CA HIS A 742 -21.01 -6.42 5.76
C HIS A 742 -21.69 -5.05 5.54
N PRO A 743 -20.99 -4.04 5.03
CA PRO A 743 -21.60 -2.73 4.77
C PRO A 743 -22.74 -2.85 3.74
N VAL A 744 -23.73 -1.95 3.82
CA VAL A 744 -24.78 -1.79 2.81
C VAL A 744 -24.26 -0.78 1.79
N VAL A 745 -24.07 -1.22 0.55
CA VAL A 745 -23.33 -0.46 -0.46
C VAL A 745 -24.13 -0.24 -1.76
N ARG A 746 -25.45 -0.43 -1.73
CA ARG A 746 -26.35 -0.07 -2.82
C ARG A 746 -27.56 0.73 -2.33
N SER A 747 -28.10 1.58 -3.20
CA SER A 747 -29.27 2.41 -2.90
C SER A 747 -30.54 1.57 -2.74
N GLY A 748 -31.35 1.91 -1.74
CA GLY A 748 -32.66 1.31 -1.51
C GLY A 748 -32.63 -0.13 -1.04
N GLU A 749 -31.46 -0.67 -0.65
CA GLU A 749 -31.35 -2.03 -0.14
C GLU A 749 -32.12 -2.19 1.18
N GLN A 750 -33.02 -3.18 1.20
CA GLN A 750 -33.82 -3.58 2.35
C GLN A 750 -33.36 -4.91 2.98
N GLU A 751 -32.50 -5.63 2.28
CA GLU A 751 -31.87 -6.86 2.75
C GLU A 751 -30.49 -7.03 2.11
N VAL A 752 -29.59 -7.71 2.81
CA VAL A 752 -28.27 -8.10 2.31
C VAL A 752 -28.05 -9.60 2.53
N SER A 753 -27.27 -10.23 1.64
CA SER A 753 -26.88 -11.64 1.77
C SER A 753 -25.53 -11.74 2.46
N VAL A 754 -25.53 -12.10 3.76
CA VAL A 754 -24.30 -12.23 4.55
C VAL A 754 -23.85 -13.67 4.56
N TYR A 755 -22.59 -13.92 4.22
CA TYR A 755 -21.98 -15.24 4.36
C TYR A 755 -21.39 -15.42 5.76
N PHE A 756 -21.86 -16.43 6.50
CA PHE A 756 -21.29 -16.81 7.79
C PHE A 756 -20.33 -17.99 7.64
N PRO A 757 -19.00 -17.76 7.75
CA PRO A 757 -18.02 -18.83 7.64
C PRO A 757 -17.92 -19.68 8.91
N GLY A 758 -17.39 -20.89 8.75
CA GLY A 758 -17.10 -21.85 9.83
C GLY A 758 -18.30 -22.72 10.22
N VAL A 759 -18.24 -24.01 9.90
CA VAL A 759 -19.34 -24.98 10.13
C VAL A 759 -19.77 -25.11 11.60
N ASP A 760 -18.87 -24.85 12.54
CA ASP A 760 -19.13 -24.91 13.98
C ASP A 760 -19.09 -23.55 14.68
N THR A 761 -19.14 -22.46 13.91
CA THR A 761 -19.07 -21.10 14.43
C THR A 761 -20.48 -20.54 14.66
N LEU A 762 -20.73 -20.00 15.84
CA LEU A 762 -21.90 -19.17 16.11
C LEU A 762 -21.61 -17.72 15.72
N TRP A 763 -22.57 -17.02 15.13
CA TRP A 763 -22.47 -15.59 14.85
C TRP A 763 -23.58 -14.82 15.56
N TYR A 764 -23.23 -13.75 16.27
CA TYR A 764 -24.14 -12.96 17.08
C TYR A 764 -24.30 -11.56 16.48
N GLU A 765 -25.51 -11.19 16.08
CA GLU A 765 -25.78 -9.81 15.67
C GLU A 765 -25.55 -8.86 16.85
N ILE A 766 -24.70 -7.84 16.67
CA ILE A 766 -24.20 -7.04 17.81
C ILE A 766 -25.28 -6.18 18.49
N GLU A 767 -26.38 -5.86 17.80
CA GLU A 767 -27.42 -4.98 18.33
C GLU A 767 -28.51 -5.76 19.08
N THR A 768 -28.93 -6.90 18.53
CA THR A 768 -30.06 -7.69 19.03
C THR A 768 -29.61 -8.93 19.81
N PHE A 769 -28.35 -9.34 19.64
CA PHE A 769 -27.81 -10.64 20.08
C PHE A 769 -28.63 -11.82 19.55
N ARG A 770 -29.19 -11.68 18.34
CA ARG A 770 -29.72 -12.81 17.57
C ARG A 770 -28.55 -13.70 17.16
N VAL A 771 -28.72 -15.01 17.33
CA VAL A 771 -27.71 -16.01 16.98
C VAL A 771 -28.02 -16.59 15.60
N TYR A 772 -26.97 -16.75 14.82
CA TYR A 772 -26.95 -17.44 13.54
C TYR A 772 -26.04 -18.67 13.70
N GLU A 773 -26.63 -19.85 13.59
CA GLU A 773 -25.95 -21.13 13.83
C GLU A 773 -25.54 -21.85 12.55
N SER A 774 -26.23 -21.55 11.45
CA SER A 774 -25.99 -22.18 10.16
C SER A 774 -24.87 -21.45 9.40
N PRO A 775 -23.83 -22.16 8.93
CA PRO A 775 -22.86 -21.58 8.03
C PRO A 775 -23.50 -21.25 6.68
N GLY A 776 -22.81 -20.45 5.87
CA GLY A 776 -23.25 -20.07 4.53
C GLY A 776 -24.05 -18.77 4.49
N TYR A 777 -24.70 -18.53 3.35
CA TYR A 777 -25.46 -17.30 3.10
C TYR A 777 -26.74 -17.24 3.93
N GLN A 778 -26.99 -16.07 4.52
CA GLN A 778 -28.21 -15.73 5.24
C GLN A 778 -28.69 -14.36 4.79
N THR A 779 -29.99 -14.25 4.51
CA THR A 779 -30.62 -12.97 4.18
C THR A 779 -30.90 -12.18 5.45
N ILE A 780 -30.30 -10.99 5.54
CA ILE A 780 -30.40 -10.11 6.70
C ILE A 780 -31.20 -8.87 6.30
N PRO A 781 -32.36 -8.60 6.93
CA PRO A 781 -33.09 -7.37 6.67
C PRO A 781 -32.29 -6.17 7.19
N VAL A 782 -32.23 -5.11 6.38
CA VAL A 782 -31.54 -3.85 6.66
C VAL A 782 -32.47 -2.66 6.49
N ALA A 783 -32.62 -1.87 7.55
CA ALA A 783 -33.16 -0.53 7.48
C ALA A 783 -32.01 0.49 7.35
N ILE A 784 -32.33 1.78 7.14
CA ILE A 784 -31.32 2.83 6.95
C ILE A 784 -30.42 3.00 8.18
N GLU A 785 -30.94 2.74 9.38
CA GLU A 785 -30.20 2.82 10.65
C GLU A 785 -29.30 1.60 10.93
N LYS A 786 -29.53 0.47 10.25
CA LYS A 786 -28.87 -0.80 10.57
C LYS A 786 -27.54 -0.94 9.84
N ILE A 787 -26.51 -1.32 10.60
CA ILE A 787 -25.20 -1.74 10.09
C ILE A 787 -25.04 -3.25 10.33
N PRO A 788 -25.00 -4.10 9.28
CA PRO A 788 -24.84 -5.55 9.44
C PRO A 788 -23.48 -5.89 10.03
N ILE A 789 -23.45 -6.16 11.34
CA ILE A 789 -22.25 -6.46 12.11
C ILE A 789 -22.53 -7.61 13.06
N PHE A 790 -21.62 -8.58 13.08
CA PHE A 790 -21.78 -9.81 13.81
C PHE A 790 -20.51 -10.13 14.60
N GLN A 791 -20.65 -10.46 15.88
CA GLN A 791 -19.54 -10.93 16.70
C GLN A 791 -19.49 -12.46 16.67
N ARG A 792 -18.30 -13.01 16.43
CA ARG A 792 -18.04 -14.45 16.41
C ARG A 792 -18.22 -15.03 17.81
N GLY A 793 -18.88 -16.18 17.93
CA GLY A 793 -18.89 -16.98 19.15
C GLY A 793 -17.47 -17.39 19.53
N GLY A 794 -17.20 -17.50 20.82
CA GLY A 794 -15.85 -17.77 21.32
C GLY A 794 -15.01 -16.51 21.54
N THR A 795 -15.58 -15.30 21.45
CA THR A 795 -14.81 -14.06 21.52
C THR A 795 -15.27 -13.10 22.61
N ILE A 796 -14.32 -12.32 23.13
CA ILE A 796 -14.55 -11.25 24.11
C ILE A 796 -14.04 -9.93 23.53
N VAL A 797 -14.95 -9.01 23.22
CA VAL A 797 -14.61 -7.71 22.62
C VAL A 797 -14.63 -6.60 23.69
N PRO A 798 -13.52 -5.87 23.91
CA PRO A 798 -13.49 -4.72 24.80
C PRO A 798 -14.08 -3.46 24.15
N LYS A 799 -14.90 -2.74 24.91
CA LYS A 799 -15.53 -1.48 24.52
C LYS A 799 -15.41 -0.43 25.63
N LYS A 800 -15.70 0.83 25.29
CA LYS A 800 -16.04 1.90 26.24
C LYS A 800 -17.38 2.48 25.87
N GLU A 801 -18.42 2.20 26.65
CA GLU A 801 -19.80 2.63 26.33
C GLU A 801 -20.00 4.14 26.49
N ARG A 802 -19.10 4.83 27.21
CA ARG A 802 -19.12 6.28 27.39
C ARG A 802 -18.37 6.95 26.24
N ALA A 803 -19.04 7.11 25.08
CA ALA A 803 -18.51 7.97 24.03
C ALA A 803 -18.42 9.42 24.54
N ARG A 804 -17.22 9.99 24.52
CA ARG A 804 -16.95 11.41 24.83
C ARG A 804 -16.69 12.17 23.52
N ARG A 805 -16.58 13.49 23.58
CA ARG A 805 -16.37 14.35 22.39
C ARG A 805 -15.08 14.06 21.59
N ALA A 806 -14.07 13.45 22.22
CA ALA A 806 -12.79 13.06 21.62
C ALA A 806 -12.21 11.84 22.35
N SER A 807 -11.34 11.06 21.70
CA SER A 807 -10.80 9.81 22.25
C SER A 807 -9.92 10.01 23.48
N SER A 808 -9.18 11.13 23.53
CA SER A 808 -8.30 11.51 24.65
C SER A 808 -9.07 11.60 25.97
N LEU A 809 -10.31 12.07 25.93
CA LEU A 809 -11.22 12.20 27.07
C LEU A 809 -11.83 10.88 27.53
N MET A 810 -11.73 9.83 26.70
CA MET A 810 -12.18 8.48 27.06
C MET A 810 -11.13 7.69 27.84
N THR A 811 -9.91 8.21 28.00
CA THR A 811 -8.77 7.47 28.59
C THR A 811 -9.10 6.86 29.96
N LYS A 812 -9.78 7.62 30.83
CA LYS A 812 -10.15 7.19 32.19
C LYS A 812 -11.54 6.54 32.30
N ASP A 813 -12.28 6.42 31.20
CA ASP A 813 -13.60 5.78 31.23
C ASP A 813 -13.49 4.25 31.40
N PRO A 814 -14.48 3.61 32.05
CA PRO A 814 -14.47 2.18 32.31
C PRO A 814 -14.64 1.37 31.02
N TYR A 815 -14.08 0.16 31.02
CA TYR A 815 -14.25 -0.81 29.94
C TYR A 815 -15.52 -1.65 30.16
N THR A 816 -16.12 -2.07 29.05
CA THR A 816 -17.21 -3.05 28.98
C THR A 816 -16.76 -4.19 28.08
N PHE A 817 -16.86 -5.43 28.56
CA PHE A 817 -16.50 -6.61 27.77
C PHE A 817 -17.77 -7.28 27.23
N ILE A 818 -17.86 -7.43 25.91
CA ILE A 818 -18.95 -8.14 25.25
C ILE A 818 -18.49 -9.58 25.01
N VAL A 819 -19.07 -10.51 25.76
CA VAL A 819 -18.74 -11.94 25.73
C VAL A 819 -19.77 -12.68 24.88
N THR A 820 -19.34 -13.27 23.76
CA THR A 820 -20.16 -14.16 22.92
C THR A 820 -19.61 -15.57 23.00
N LEU A 821 -20.41 -16.51 23.52
CA LEU A 821 -19.96 -17.88 23.74
C LEU A 821 -19.94 -18.68 22.43
N ASP A 822 -18.98 -19.59 22.30
CA ASP A 822 -19.03 -20.65 21.29
C ASP A 822 -20.01 -21.76 21.69
N LYS A 823 -20.14 -22.80 20.85
CA LYS A 823 -21.00 -23.97 21.14
C LYS A 823 -20.56 -24.74 22.40
N GLN A 824 -19.33 -24.55 22.88
CA GLN A 824 -18.76 -25.17 24.07
C GLN A 824 -18.87 -24.29 25.32
N GLY A 825 -19.52 -23.13 25.23
CA GLY A 825 -19.67 -22.21 26.35
C GLY A 825 -18.36 -21.49 26.74
N LYS A 826 -17.42 -21.36 25.81
CA LYS A 826 -16.14 -20.67 26.01
C LYS A 826 -16.08 -19.37 25.22
N ALA A 827 -15.20 -18.47 25.66
CA ALA A 827 -14.79 -17.29 24.89
C ALA A 827 -13.43 -16.76 25.34
N GLN A 828 -12.69 -16.14 24.41
CA GLN A 828 -11.41 -15.51 24.70
C GLN A 828 -11.31 -14.12 24.09
N GLY A 829 -10.52 -13.24 24.69
CA GLY A 829 -10.23 -11.95 24.10
C GLY A 829 -9.03 -11.27 24.74
N ARG A 830 -8.60 -10.18 24.13
CA ARG A 830 -7.46 -9.39 24.60
C ARG A 830 -7.83 -7.92 24.71
N LEU A 831 -7.14 -7.22 25.60
CA LEU A 831 -7.19 -5.76 25.70
C LEU A 831 -5.77 -5.24 25.91
N TYR A 832 -5.37 -4.29 25.06
CA TYR A 832 -4.15 -3.51 25.20
C TYR A 832 -4.45 -2.09 25.72
N ILE A 833 -3.63 -1.59 26.65
CA ILE A 833 -3.75 -0.25 27.23
C ILE A 833 -2.37 0.37 27.44
N ASP A 834 -2.15 1.56 26.88
CA ASP A 834 -1.05 2.48 27.20
C ASP A 834 -1.60 3.91 27.41
N ASP A 835 -0.72 4.92 27.43
CA ASP A 835 -1.13 6.32 27.51
C ASP A 835 -1.79 6.89 26.23
N GLY A 836 -1.81 6.12 25.14
CA GLY A 836 -2.42 6.48 23.86
C GLY A 836 -1.61 7.43 22.99
N GLN A 837 -0.43 7.89 23.43
CA GLN A 837 0.32 8.92 22.71
C GLN A 837 1.85 8.81 22.69
N SER A 838 2.49 8.34 23.76
CA SER A 838 3.95 8.38 23.85
C SER A 838 4.62 7.15 23.25
N LEU A 839 5.94 7.19 23.13
CA LEU A 839 6.78 6.05 22.79
C LEU A 839 7.14 5.17 24.01
N GLU A 840 6.65 5.50 25.21
CA GLU A 840 6.99 4.77 26.44
C GLU A 840 6.51 3.31 26.43
N TYR A 841 5.51 2.98 25.61
CA TYR A 841 5.06 1.58 25.44
C TYR A 841 6.17 0.67 24.90
N GLN A 842 7.11 1.21 24.10
CA GLN A 842 8.25 0.47 23.59
C GLN A 842 9.23 0.08 24.72
N LYS A 843 9.20 0.82 25.83
CA LYS A 843 9.98 0.56 27.05
C LYS A 843 9.22 -0.28 28.08
N GLY A 844 8.01 -0.72 27.76
CA GLY A 844 7.17 -1.54 28.63
C GLY A 844 6.10 -0.80 29.44
N SER A 845 5.86 0.48 29.17
CA SER A 845 4.81 1.25 29.86
C SER A 845 3.42 0.97 29.29
N TYR A 846 2.91 -0.25 29.47
CA TYR A 846 1.57 -0.66 29.04
C TYR A 846 1.03 -1.83 29.87
N ILE A 847 -0.25 -2.14 29.67
CA ILE A 847 -0.96 -3.29 30.25
C ILE A 847 -1.56 -4.10 29.09
N THR A 848 -1.40 -5.42 29.17
CA THR A 848 -2.20 -6.36 28.37
C THR A 848 -3.04 -7.24 29.30
N LEU A 849 -4.31 -7.42 28.93
CA LEU A 849 -5.21 -8.36 29.57
C LEU A 849 -5.54 -9.48 28.59
N GLU A 850 -5.42 -10.72 29.05
CA GLU A 850 -6.03 -11.89 28.42
C GLU A 850 -7.28 -12.25 29.21
N LEU A 851 -8.42 -12.29 28.53
CA LEU A 851 -9.73 -12.59 29.09
C LEU A 851 -10.13 -13.97 28.63
N ASN A 852 -10.58 -14.81 29.57
CA ASN A 852 -11.02 -16.16 29.29
C ASN A 852 -12.34 -16.43 30.02
N MET A 853 -13.35 -16.83 29.27
CA MET A 853 -14.61 -17.33 29.77
C MET A 853 -14.64 -18.84 29.57
N GLU A 854 -14.84 -19.58 30.67
CA GLU A 854 -15.11 -21.03 30.63
C GLU A 854 -16.27 -21.35 31.58
N GLY A 855 -17.34 -21.94 31.03
CA GLY A 855 -18.54 -22.28 31.78
C GLY A 855 -19.25 -21.03 32.31
N HIS A 856 -19.15 -20.77 33.62
CA HIS A 856 -19.73 -19.58 34.27
C HIS A 856 -18.66 -18.63 34.86
N THR A 857 -17.39 -18.85 34.55
CA THR A 857 -16.28 -18.08 35.12
C THR A 857 -15.63 -17.23 34.05
N LEU A 858 -15.69 -15.91 34.21
CA LEU A 858 -14.83 -14.98 33.48
C LEU A 858 -13.57 -14.73 34.31
N SER A 859 -12.42 -15.06 33.75
CA SER A 859 -11.11 -14.84 34.33
C SER A 859 -10.31 -13.84 33.49
N SER A 860 -9.43 -13.09 34.15
CA SER A 860 -8.50 -12.18 33.49
C SER A 860 -7.09 -12.46 33.98
N LYS A 861 -6.14 -12.63 33.05
CA LYS A 861 -4.71 -12.65 33.33
C LYS A 861 -4.12 -11.35 32.81
N TYR A 862 -3.48 -10.60 33.69
CA TYR A 862 -2.78 -9.37 33.31
C TYR A 862 -1.29 -9.65 33.17
N PHE A 863 -0.67 -9.08 32.14
CA PHE A 863 0.77 -9.08 31.97
C PHE A 863 1.25 -7.63 32.05
N LYS A 864 2.32 -7.41 32.82
CA LYS A 864 2.86 -6.09 33.12
C LYS A 864 4.34 -6.08 32.75
N SER A 865 4.76 -5.08 31.97
CA SER A 865 6.16 -4.69 31.87
C SER A 865 6.41 -3.40 32.67
N HIS A 866 7.67 -3.16 33.05
CA HIS A 866 8.12 -2.29 34.15
C HIS A 866 7.25 -1.05 34.48
N ILE A 867 6.73 -0.98 35.71
CA ILE A 867 6.20 0.28 36.28
C ILE A 867 7.23 0.81 37.26
N SER A 868 8.15 1.65 36.79
CA SER A 868 9.03 2.45 37.66
C SER A 868 8.60 3.93 37.74
N LEU A 869 7.56 4.35 37.02
CA LEU A 869 7.09 5.76 37.00
C LEU A 869 5.72 6.02 37.65
N PHE A 870 5.10 5.03 38.29
CA PHE A 870 3.84 5.22 39.02
C PHE A 870 3.98 4.83 40.50
N THR A 871 4.91 5.49 41.19
CA THR A 871 5.05 5.47 42.65
C THR A 871 4.04 6.39 43.32
N ASN A 872 2.76 6.05 43.19
CA ASN A 872 1.79 6.30 44.26
C ASN A 872 0.88 5.07 44.31
N LYS A 873 0.91 4.37 45.44
CA LYS A 873 0.29 3.06 45.72
C LYS A 873 -1.25 3.03 45.63
N SER A 874 -1.88 3.97 44.91
CA SER A 874 -3.33 4.13 44.78
C SER A 874 -3.79 4.72 43.43
N LEU A 875 -2.92 4.88 42.43
CA LEU A 875 -3.31 5.42 41.12
C LEU A 875 -2.70 4.63 39.95
N LEU A 876 -3.33 3.51 39.65
CA LEU A 876 -3.24 2.82 38.36
C LEU A 876 -4.29 3.46 37.44
N PHE A 877 -4.03 4.65 36.87
CA PHE A 877 -4.98 5.34 35.96
C PHE A 877 -6.45 5.43 36.45
N GLY A 878 -6.73 5.44 37.75
CA GLY A 878 -8.11 5.42 38.26
C GLY A 878 -8.89 4.12 37.98
N LEU A 879 -8.24 3.06 37.50
CA LEU A 879 -8.81 1.71 37.54
C LEU A 879 -8.68 1.18 38.96
N SER A 880 -9.66 1.50 39.80
CA SER A 880 -9.99 0.56 40.87
C SER A 880 -10.52 -0.71 40.20
N LEU A 881 -9.98 -1.88 40.55
CA LEU A 881 -10.55 -3.18 40.16
C LEU A 881 -12.03 -3.33 40.55
N THR A 882 -12.56 -2.43 41.41
CA THR A 882 -13.99 -2.33 41.76
C THR A 882 -14.88 -1.66 40.70
N GLU A 883 -14.32 -1.06 39.63
CA GLU A 883 -15.09 -0.32 38.60
C GLU A 883 -15.19 -1.04 37.25
N LEU A 884 -14.83 -2.33 37.18
CA LEU A 884 -15.07 -3.19 36.03
C LEU A 884 -16.56 -3.53 35.91
N GLN A 885 -17.25 -2.92 34.94
CA GLN A 885 -18.59 -3.36 34.57
C GLN A 885 -18.49 -4.52 33.58
N ILE A 886 -18.64 -5.74 34.10
CA ILE A 886 -18.71 -6.95 33.29
C ILE A 886 -20.18 -7.15 32.90
N LYS A 887 -20.49 -6.99 31.60
CA LYS A 887 -21.79 -7.40 31.05
C LYS A 887 -21.62 -8.78 30.43
N VAL A 888 -21.72 -9.83 31.26
CA VAL A 888 -21.79 -11.21 30.74
C VAL A 888 -23.19 -11.39 30.16
N LEU A 889 -23.29 -11.48 28.83
CA LEU A 889 -24.54 -11.88 28.19
C LEU A 889 -24.64 -13.40 28.23
N LEU A 890 -25.03 -13.92 29.40
CA LEU A 890 -25.57 -15.26 29.50
C LEU A 890 -26.98 -15.21 28.92
N LYS A 891 -27.17 -15.53 27.63
CA LYS A 891 -28.46 -16.12 27.27
C LYS A 891 -28.43 -17.55 27.81
N PRO A 892 -29.33 -17.92 28.75
CA PRO A 892 -29.41 -19.30 29.18
C PRO A 892 -29.72 -20.15 27.96
N LEU A 893 -29.02 -21.27 27.87
CA LEU A 893 -29.35 -22.42 27.04
C LEU A 893 -30.68 -23.05 27.53
N ASN A 894 -31.75 -22.25 27.68
CA ASN A 894 -33.07 -22.72 28.05
C ASN A 894 -33.77 -23.28 26.80
N GLN A 895 -33.22 -24.34 26.19
CA GLN A 895 -33.96 -25.25 25.30
C GLN A 895 -33.21 -26.50 24.81
N LEU A 896 -32.17 -26.98 25.50
CA LEU A 896 -31.66 -28.35 25.30
C LEU A 896 -31.63 -29.05 26.66
N ILE A 897 -32.28 -30.22 26.74
CA ILE A 897 -32.61 -31.03 27.93
C ILE A 897 -33.96 -30.68 28.58
N LYS A 898 -35.04 -30.91 27.82
CA LYS A 898 -36.16 -31.73 28.32
C LYS A 898 -36.12 -33.08 27.59
N SER A 899 -35.20 -33.94 28.01
CA SER A 899 -35.25 -35.40 27.99
C SER A 899 -33.92 -35.94 28.46
#